data_AF-A0A2W6ACX4-F1
#
_entry.id   AF-A0A2W6ACX4-F1
#
_cell.length_a   1.000
_cell.length_b   1.000
_cell.length_c   1.000
_cell.angle_alpha   90.00
_cell.angle_beta   90.00
_cell.angle_gamma   90.00
#
_symmetry.space_group_name_H-M   'P 1'
#
loop_
_entity.id
_entity.type
_entity.pdbx_description
1 polymer ?
#
loop_
_entity_poly.entity_id
_entity_poly.type
_entity_poly.pdbx_seq_one_letter_code
_entity_poly.pdbx_strand_id
1 'polypeptide(L)'
;MQWDHPAIKPHYRGWNGSTADHNYNWHDAIHDSTGNPCGNNSMFPCDDYGHGTHTTGTTSGDDGAGNQIGVAPGAKWIGCRNMDQGNGTPARYTECFQWFIAPTDLNGNNPNPALRPDVINNSWGCPPSEGCAAGTLQTIVENTQAAGILVEASAGNSGSACSTVTDPPAIYAASFSSAAYAINNTLASFSSRGPVTVDGSNRRKPDIGGPGVNVRSSVPTNSYANYSGTSMAGPHVVGSVALLWSARPQLERDITTTKQILENTANPNIAVTSGPTSCGGIDYHTIPNNHFGYGRVDVLAAVNSVPLATPTPAATNTPGGPTVTLTRTPTLTPSPTATPCLSANVVQNPGFETGTFPPWVVSDTIPAPMVVMTQADGTYSAFFGNISPPEPNGDGSIYQTVTVPAGGATLSYWYWPHTTDTITFDWQDAYVENSSGAILATVMHVAENDQVWKNKTFNMTPYAGQTVRIVFLVHQDGFGDETAMYVDDVTIQAPTACGTATSTATPGGPTATPTPTSTATPGGVTATPTQCAGGGYRILIAHADSSTLPTTLRSQLLAEPGVTTVDLFDAGAGTPTLAQMQQYDEVIPFSNYPFADPPTLGNNLADYQDGGGVVMPAEFSFYHNTILGRWVTGGYSPFTFSFSLQFTDSTLGVYSPSHPLMQGITTLNAHYRVAVSTVAGAIQVATYTDGLPIVSYKTTNGHTAVGVNAYLGDRPNQWSGQWGKLFVNALRWLKPSIGCTPTPGATSTPTRTNTPGGPTNTPAPPTNTPAPTSTPGEPTLTPAPTNTPGGPTNTPIVPTVTPTDCPNPF
;
A
#
# COMPACT_ATOMS: atom_id res chain seq x y z
N MET A 1 16.68 27.99 -8.06
CA MET A 1 15.73 29.10 -7.81
C MET A 1 16.43 30.19 -7.01
N GLN A 2 16.11 31.46 -7.22
CA GLN A 2 16.50 32.56 -6.32
C GLN A 2 15.60 32.51 -5.06
N TRP A 3 15.89 31.58 -4.14
CA TRP A 3 14.97 31.21 -3.05
C TRP A 3 14.61 32.34 -2.09
N ASP A 4 15.46 33.35 -1.96
CA ASP A 4 15.23 34.50 -1.09
C ASP A 4 14.34 35.57 -1.74
N HIS A 5 13.94 35.40 -3.01
CA HIS A 5 13.00 36.25 -3.71
C HIS A 5 11.68 36.39 -2.93
N PRO A 6 11.19 37.61 -2.64
CA PRO A 6 10.04 37.86 -1.75
C PRO A 6 8.82 37.00 -2.03
N ALA A 7 8.46 36.80 -3.30
CA ALA A 7 7.30 35.98 -3.68
C ALA A 7 7.43 34.47 -3.38
N ILE A 8 8.63 33.89 -3.28
CA ILE A 8 8.80 32.43 -3.11
C ILE A 8 9.51 32.03 -1.82
N LYS A 9 10.21 32.96 -1.15
CA LYS A 9 10.86 32.71 0.15
C LYS A 9 9.91 32.22 1.24
N PRO A 10 8.70 32.81 1.44
CA PRO A 10 7.76 32.33 2.46
C PRO A 10 7.26 30.90 2.21
N HIS A 11 7.42 30.41 0.98
CA HIS A 11 6.89 29.14 0.49
C HIS A 11 7.97 28.07 0.35
N TYR A 12 9.24 28.40 0.56
CA TYR A 12 10.30 27.40 0.64
C TYR A 12 10.09 26.52 1.88
N ARG A 13 10.06 25.19 1.71
CA ARG A 13 9.81 24.27 2.84
C ARG A 13 10.86 24.39 3.95
N GLY A 14 12.10 24.73 3.57
CA GLY A 14 13.20 24.96 4.51
C GLY A 14 13.18 26.31 5.23
N TRP A 15 12.24 27.22 4.94
CA TRP A 15 12.19 28.56 5.56
C TRP A 15 11.22 28.59 6.74
N ASN A 16 11.75 28.74 7.95
CA ASN A 16 10.95 28.79 9.19
C ASN A 16 10.43 30.20 9.56
N GLY A 17 10.63 31.19 8.70
CA GLY A 17 10.32 32.61 8.99
C GLY A 17 11.49 33.44 9.52
N SER A 18 12.63 32.82 9.88
CA SER A 18 13.84 33.51 10.38
C SER A 18 15.15 32.97 9.81
N THR A 19 15.27 31.65 9.69
CA THR A 19 16.42 30.95 9.10
C THR A 19 15.97 29.96 8.02
N ALA A 20 16.90 29.60 7.14
CA ALA A 20 16.71 28.54 6.15
C ALA A 20 17.47 27.29 6.57
N ASP A 21 16.84 26.13 6.38
CA ASP A 21 17.47 24.81 6.41
C ASP A 21 17.34 24.16 5.03
N HIS A 22 18.46 23.91 4.37
CA HIS A 22 18.49 23.36 3.01
C HIS A 22 18.54 21.82 2.99
N ASN A 23 18.80 21.16 4.12
CA ASN A 23 18.73 19.71 4.23
C ASN A 23 17.32 19.22 3.88
N TYR A 24 17.20 18.15 3.10
CA TYR A 24 15.93 17.61 2.60
C TYR A 24 15.06 18.58 1.77
N ASN A 25 15.56 19.80 1.49
CA ASN A 25 14.80 20.88 0.85
C ASN A 25 15.47 21.43 -0.40
N TRP A 26 16.74 21.09 -0.64
CA TRP A 26 17.50 21.47 -1.82
C TRP A 26 18.49 20.37 -2.24
N HIS A 27 18.71 20.24 -3.55
CA HIS A 27 19.79 19.47 -4.16
C HIS A 27 20.32 20.13 -5.44
N ASP A 28 21.59 19.91 -5.77
CA ASP A 28 22.23 20.45 -6.98
C ASP A 28 23.05 19.36 -7.67
N ALA A 29 22.46 18.72 -8.69
CA ALA A 29 23.02 17.60 -9.44
C ALA A 29 24.12 18.03 -10.44
N ILE A 30 24.62 19.26 -10.33
CA ILE A 30 25.68 19.80 -11.19
C ILE A 30 27.00 19.69 -10.44
N HIS A 31 27.79 18.67 -10.78
CA HIS A 31 29.08 18.40 -10.15
C HIS A 31 30.27 18.93 -10.97
N ASP A 32 30.07 19.16 -12.27
CA ASP A 32 31.09 19.18 -13.32
C ASP A 32 31.05 20.41 -14.25
N SER A 33 30.22 21.42 -13.96
CA SER A 33 30.18 22.66 -14.75
C SER A 33 31.44 23.52 -14.61
N THR A 34 31.68 24.38 -15.60
CA THR A 34 32.78 25.36 -15.66
C THR A 34 32.22 26.72 -16.06
N GLY A 35 32.38 27.73 -15.19
CA GLY A 35 32.00 29.12 -15.46
C GLY A 35 30.55 29.50 -15.07
N ASN A 36 29.72 28.51 -14.73
CA ASN A 36 28.40 28.71 -14.13
C ASN A 36 28.48 29.52 -12.81
N PRO A 37 27.66 30.57 -12.62
CA PRO A 37 27.74 31.48 -11.47
C PRO A 37 27.27 30.88 -10.13
N CYS A 38 26.51 29.79 -10.15
CA CYS A 38 26.08 29.05 -8.95
C CYS A 38 27.13 28.06 -8.43
N GLY A 39 28.16 27.77 -9.23
CA GLY A 39 29.12 26.70 -8.97
C GLY A 39 28.50 25.31 -9.09
N ASN A 40 29.24 24.33 -8.55
CA ASN A 40 28.90 22.91 -8.56
C ASN A 40 28.64 22.44 -7.12
N ASN A 41 27.69 21.53 -6.91
CA ASN A 41 27.27 21.07 -5.58
C ASN A 41 26.85 22.24 -4.67
N SER A 42 26.04 23.16 -5.18
CA SER A 42 25.63 24.36 -4.45
C SER A 42 24.85 23.97 -3.19
N MET A 43 25.32 24.38 -2.01
CA MET A 43 24.75 23.99 -0.70
C MET A 43 23.44 24.73 -0.34
N PHE A 44 22.94 25.56 -1.25
CA PHE A 44 21.71 26.33 -1.11
C PHE A 44 21.09 26.57 -2.50
N PRO A 45 19.78 26.85 -2.62
CA PRO A 45 19.16 27.08 -3.91
C PRO A 45 19.80 28.24 -4.68
N CYS A 46 20.18 27.99 -5.92
CA CYS A 46 20.71 29.02 -6.81
C CYS A 46 20.00 28.97 -8.18
N ASP A 47 20.03 30.07 -8.93
CA ASP A 47 19.44 30.17 -10.27
C ASP A 47 20.33 31.00 -11.19
N ASP A 48 20.99 30.29 -12.08
CA ASP A 48 21.96 30.74 -13.07
C ASP A 48 21.32 31.18 -14.41
N TYR A 49 19.99 31.03 -14.54
CA TYR A 49 19.26 31.30 -15.78
C TYR A 49 17.94 32.08 -15.57
N GLY A 50 17.29 31.92 -14.41
CA GLY A 50 16.07 32.60 -13.99
C GLY A 50 14.75 31.87 -14.26
N HIS A 51 14.79 30.79 -15.04
CA HIS A 51 13.62 29.98 -15.40
C HIS A 51 13.06 29.23 -14.18
N GLY A 52 13.91 28.66 -13.32
CA GLY A 52 13.47 27.98 -12.10
C GLY A 52 12.73 28.90 -11.11
N THR A 53 13.12 30.17 -11.04
CA THR A 53 12.44 31.21 -10.25
C THR A 53 11.08 31.57 -10.85
N HIS A 54 10.94 31.54 -12.18
CA HIS A 54 9.67 31.80 -12.88
C HIS A 54 8.67 30.65 -12.74
N THR A 55 9.12 29.41 -12.87
CA THR A 55 8.28 28.22 -12.69
C THR A 55 7.80 28.09 -11.23
N THR A 56 8.71 28.21 -10.25
CA THR A 56 8.38 28.15 -8.81
C THR A 56 7.37 29.24 -8.41
N GLY A 57 7.52 30.46 -8.94
CA GLY A 57 6.56 31.55 -8.73
C GLY A 57 5.20 31.30 -9.39
N THR A 58 5.15 30.61 -10.53
CA THR A 58 3.89 30.27 -11.21
C THR A 58 3.11 29.20 -10.43
N THR A 59 3.81 28.29 -9.74
CA THR A 59 3.18 27.34 -8.81
C THR A 59 2.69 28.02 -7.54
N SER A 60 3.55 28.80 -6.86
CA SER A 60 3.39 29.13 -5.44
C SER A 60 3.63 30.60 -5.04
N GLY A 61 3.96 31.49 -5.98
CA GLY A 61 4.45 32.82 -5.65
C GLY A 61 3.40 33.77 -5.06
N ASP A 62 3.67 34.31 -3.87
CA ASP A 62 2.97 35.44 -3.27
C ASP A 62 3.93 36.18 -2.33
N ASP A 63 4.06 37.51 -2.51
CA ASP A 63 4.92 38.37 -1.69
C ASP A 63 4.19 39.07 -0.53
N GLY A 64 2.88 38.86 -0.40
CA GLY A 64 2.05 39.53 0.62
C GLY A 64 1.89 41.04 0.42
N ALA A 65 2.47 41.61 -0.66
CA ALA A 65 2.40 43.02 -1.03
C ALA A 65 1.54 43.27 -2.28
N GLY A 66 0.91 42.22 -2.81
CA GLY A 66 -0.03 42.25 -3.94
C GLY A 66 0.44 41.50 -5.19
N ASN A 67 1.62 40.89 -5.19
CA ASN A 67 2.08 40.04 -6.29
C ASN A 67 1.75 38.55 -6.03
N GLN A 68 0.48 38.24 -5.81
CA GLN A 68 -0.01 36.86 -5.83
C GLN A 68 0.00 36.36 -7.29
N ILE A 69 1.08 35.68 -7.67
CA ILE A 69 1.37 35.17 -9.03
C ILE A 69 1.17 33.65 -9.14
N GLY A 70 1.24 32.95 -8.01
CA GLY A 70 1.10 31.49 -7.92
C GLY A 70 -0.35 31.02 -7.89
N VAL A 71 -0.57 29.83 -8.47
CA VAL A 71 -1.87 29.13 -8.38
C VAL A 71 -2.14 28.68 -6.93
N ALA A 72 -1.13 28.15 -6.24
CA ALA A 72 -1.23 27.59 -4.90
C ALA A 72 -0.28 28.30 -3.90
N PRO A 73 -0.54 29.57 -3.51
CA PRO A 73 0.33 30.33 -2.60
C PRO A 73 0.34 29.83 -1.15
N GLY A 74 -0.42 28.78 -0.83
CA GLY A 74 -0.30 28.05 0.44
C GLY A 74 0.61 26.82 0.38
N ALA A 75 0.99 26.36 -0.83
CA ALA A 75 1.85 25.19 -1.00
C ALA A 75 3.30 25.47 -0.59
N LYS A 76 4.05 24.43 -0.24
CA LYS A 76 5.50 24.52 0.01
C LYS A 76 6.29 23.88 -1.12
N TRP A 77 7.39 24.51 -1.49
CA TRP A 77 8.29 24.03 -2.54
C TRP A 77 9.64 23.57 -1.98
N ILE A 78 10.21 22.60 -2.67
CA ILE A 78 11.62 22.16 -2.59
C ILE A 78 12.18 22.15 -4.00
N GLY A 79 13.51 22.15 -4.16
CA GLY A 79 14.14 22.24 -5.48
C GLY A 79 15.27 21.25 -5.65
N CYS A 80 15.35 20.67 -6.85
CA CYS A 80 16.56 20.02 -7.33
C CYS A 80 16.98 20.69 -8.65
N ARG A 81 18.26 21.01 -8.81
CA ARG A 81 18.82 21.66 -10.00
C ARG A 81 19.59 20.65 -10.84
N ASN A 82 19.10 20.41 -12.06
CA ASN A 82 19.65 19.48 -13.04
C ASN A 82 20.09 20.15 -14.36
N MET A 83 19.59 21.35 -14.64
CA MET A 83 19.97 22.13 -15.83
C MET A 83 21.03 23.17 -15.49
N ASP A 84 22.14 23.11 -16.21
CA ASP A 84 23.27 24.03 -16.14
C ASP A 84 23.13 25.08 -17.25
N GLN A 85 22.84 26.31 -16.86
CA GLN A 85 22.50 27.44 -17.75
C GLN A 85 21.44 27.10 -18.83
N GLY A 86 20.53 26.17 -18.51
CA GLY A 86 19.49 25.68 -19.40
C GLY A 86 19.78 24.36 -20.15
N ASN A 87 20.84 23.63 -19.79
CA ASN A 87 21.21 22.34 -20.41
C ASN A 87 21.34 21.25 -19.33
N GLY A 88 20.59 20.15 -19.43
CA GLY A 88 20.69 19.01 -18.53
C GLY A 88 21.42 17.81 -19.13
N THR A 89 21.46 16.70 -18.38
CA THR A 89 21.94 15.39 -18.86
C THR A 89 21.15 14.26 -18.19
N PRO A 90 21.05 13.05 -18.80
CA PRO A 90 20.40 11.88 -18.22
C PRO A 90 20.75 11.58 -16.76
N ALA A 91 22.03 11.77 -16.38
CA ALA A 91 22.49 11.57 -15.01
C ALA A 91 21.82 12.59 -14.06
N ARG A 92 21.97 13.89 -14.35
CA ARG A 92 21.43 14.98 -13.51
C ARG A 92 19.89 14.91 -13.39
N TYR A 93 19.21 14.50 -14.46
CA TYR A 93 17.77 14.27 -14.43
C TYR A 93 17.39 13.08 -13.53
N THR A 94 18.05 11.94 -13.70
CA THR A 94 17.82 10.72 -12.90
C THR A 94 18.09 10.97 -11.42
N GLU A 95 19.19 11.63 -11.11
CA GLU A 95 19.59 12.01 -9.75
C GLU A 95 18.55 12.92 -9.08
N CYS A 96 18.05 13.94 -9.77
CA CYS A 96 16.97 14.76 -9.21
C CYS A 96 15.67 13.98 -8.97
N PHE A 97 15.30 13.01 -9.82
CA PHE A 97 14.15 12.14 -9.54
C PHE A 97 14.42 11.22 -8.33
N GLN A 98 15.62 10.64 -8.22
CA GLN A 98 16.01 9.82 -7.06
C GLN A 98 15.95 10.63 -5.76
N TRP A 99 16.50 11.85 -5.77
CA TRP A 99 16.41 12.76 -4.63
C TRP A 99 14.96 13.17 -4.35
N PHE A 100 14.10 13.38 -5.35
CA PHE A 100 12.68 13.63 -5.09
C PHE A 100 11.98 12.40 -4.47
N ILE A 101 12.32 11.16 -4.85
CA ILE A 101 11.76 9.95 -4.22
C ILE A 101 12.16 9.86 -2.73
N ALA A 102 13.41 10.19 -2.40
CA ALA A 102 13.93 10.13 -1.03
C ALA A 102 14.95 11.24 -0.74
N PRO A 103 14.51 12.47 -0.39
CA PRO A 103 15.42 13.59 -0.17
C PRO A 103 16.48 13.30 0.90
N THR A 104 17.71 13.72 0.65
CA THR A 104 18.86 13.58 1.55
C THR A 104 19.14 14.86 2.33
N ASP A 105 20.02 14.79 3.34
CA ASP A 105 20.74 15.95 3.83
C ASP A 105 21.74 16.49 2.77
N LEU A 106 22.32 17.66 3.03
CA LEU A 106 23.22 18.36 2.10
C LEU A 106 24.55 17.64 1.83
N ASN A 107 24.88 16.59 2.59
CA ASN A 107 26.06 15.75 2.37
C ASN A 107 25.72 14.52 1.52
N GLY A 108 24.49 14.41 1.00
CA GLY A 108 24.00 13.25 0.25
C GLY A 108 23.57 12.07 1.13
N ASN A 109 23.49 12.25 2.45
CA ASN A 109 23.22 11.17 3.41
C ASN A 109 21.77 11.18 3.92
N ASN A 110 21.40 10.16 4.69
CA ASN A 110 20.11 10.04 5.39
C ASN A 110 18.85 10.17 4.50
N PRO A 111 18.77 9.47 3.34
CA PRO A 111 17.63 9.59 2.41
C PRO A 111 16.28 9.30 3.09
N ASN A 112 15.32 10.21 2.95
CA ASN A 112 14.08 10.20 3.71
C ASN A 112 12.82 10.28 2.81
N PRO A 113 12.23 9.14 2.41
CA PRO A 113 11.01 9.11 1.60
C PRO A 113 9.77 9.78 2.22
N ALA A 114 9.75 10.03 3.54
CA ALA A 114 8.64 10.78 4.16
C ALA A 114 8.70 12.29 3.85
N LEU A 115 9.85 12.79 3.38
CA LEU A 115 10.06 14.18 2.98
C LEU A 115 9.97 14.39 1.47
N ARG A 116 9.58 13.39 0.67
CA ARG A 116 9.34 13.55 -0.77
C ARG A 116 8.28 14.64 -1.08
N PRO A 117 8.32 15.28 -2.25
CA PRO A 117 7.27 16.19 -2.68
C PRO A 117 6.05 15.39 -3.15
N ASP A 118 4.87 16.00 -3.06
CA ASP A 118 3.61 15.39 -3.49
C ASP A 118 3.40 15.46 -5.02
N VAL A 119 3.95 16.51 -5.63
CA VAL A 119 3.88 16.81 -7.07
C VAL A 119 5.21 17.43 -7.49
N ILE A 120 5.74 17.05 -8.64
CA ILE A 120 6.94 17.66 -9.23
C ILE A 120 6.67 18.28 -10.59
N ASN A 121 7.35 19.38 -10.86
CA ASN A 121 7.22 20.21 -12.06
C ASN A 121 8.45 20.03 -12.97
N ASN A 122 8.31 19.32 -14.09
CA ASN A 122 9.40 19.13 -15.05
C ASN A 122 9.20 20.03 -16.27
N SER A 123 9.55 21.30 -16.09
CA SER A 123 9.42 22.35 -17.13
C SER A 123 10.51 22.32 -18.21
N TRP A 124 11.08 21.14 -18.45
CA TRP A 124 12.23 20.82 -19.29
C TRP A 124 11.95 19.51 -20.03
N GLY A 125 12.77 19.20 -21.03
CA GLY A 125 12.79 17.91 -21.71
C GLY A 125 14.23 17.50 -21.99
N CYS A 126 14.48 16.19 -22.10
CA CYS A 126 15.79 15.62 -22.38
C CYS A 126 15.83 15.14 -23.84
N PRO A 127 16.28 15.98 -24.80
CA PRO A 127 16.41 15.59 -26.19
C PRO A 127 17.66 14.71 -26.44
N PRO A 128 17.81 14.12 -27.64
CA PRO A 128 19.02 13.38 -28.01
C PRO A 128 20.33 14.18 -27.93
N SER A 129 20.27 15.52 -28.03
CA SER A 129 21.43 16.40 -27.86
C SER A 129 21.94 16.49 -26.42
N GLU A 130 21.13 16.11 -25.43
CA GLU A 130 21.56 15.98 -24.03
C GLU A 130 21.94 14.53 -23.68
N GLY A 131 21.74 13.57 -24.61
CA GLY A 131 22.08 12.15 -24.44
C GLY A 131 20.90 11.22 -24.16
N CYS A 132 19.64 11.70 -24.22
CA CYS A 132 18.47 10.83 -24.04
C CYS A 132 18.02 10.14 -25.33
N ALA A 133 17.77 8.84 -25.25
CA ALA A 133 16.84 8.12 -26.11
C ALA A 133 15.44 8.10 -25.45
N ALA A 134 14.41 7.69 -26.20
CA ALA A 134 13.03 7.68 -25.71
C ALA A 134 12.85 6.89 -24.38
N GLY A 135 13.58 5.79 -24.18
CA GLY A 135 13.51 5.00 -22.93
C GLY A 135 14.34 5.53 -21.76
N THR A 136 15.23 6.51 -21.96
CA THR A 136 16.34 6.82 -21.02
C THR A 136 15.90 7.21 -19.61
N LEU A 137 14.75 7.88 -19.44
CA LEU A 137 14.23 8.30 -18.13
C LEU A 137 12.98 7.50 -17.70
N GLN A 138 12.61 6.44 -18.43
CA GLN A 138 11.31 5.78 -18.25
C GLN A 138 11.18 5.15 -16.86
N THR A 139 12.10 4.25 -16.49
CA THR A 139 12.06 3.52 -15.21
C THR A 139 12.08 4.47 -14.01
N ILE A 140 12.89 5.55 -14.06
CA ILE A 140 12.95 6.48 -12.93
C ILE A 140 11.70 7.35 -12.81
N VAL A 141 11.06 7.73 -13.91
CA VAL A 141 9.75 8.42 -13.91
C VAL A 141 8.64 7.49 -13.42
N GLU A 142 8.65 6.23 -13.83
CA GLU A 142 7.67 5.22 -13.38
C GLU A 142 7.83 4.92 -11.89
N ASN A 143 9.07 4.79 -11.39
CA ASN A 143 9.37 4.66 -9.96
C ASN A 143 8.97 5.91 -9.16
N THR A 144 9.18 7.11 -9.72
CA THR A 144 8.75 8.38 -9.10
C THR A 144 7.22 8.41 -8.93
N GLN A 145 6.48 8.00 -9.96
CA GLN A 145 5.02 7.87 -9.86
C GLN A 145 4.61 6.78 -8.86
N ALA A 146 5.31 5.64 -8.82
CA ALA A 146 5.04 4.55 -7.89
C ALA A 146 5.29 4.93 -6.41
N ALA A 147 6.20 5.87 -6.14
CA ALA A 147 6.35 6.49 -4.81
C ALA A 147 5.15 7.39 -4.42
N GLY A 148 4.16 7.57 -5.29
CA GLY A 148 3.00 8.43 -5.08
C GLY A 148 3.25 9.90 -5.41
N ILE A 149 4.29 10.22 -6.18
CA ILE A 149 4.60 11.61 -6.60
C ILE A 149 3.96 11.87 -7.97
N LEU A 150 3.12 12.90 -8.10
CA LEU A 150 2.57 13.25 -9.42
C LEU A 150 3.67 13.91 -10.27
N VAL A 151 4.08 13.23 -11.34
CA VAL A 151 5.08 13.74 -12.29
C VAL A 151 4.40 14.60 -13.35
N GLU A 152 4.43 15.93 -13.20
CA GLU A 152 4.09 16.84 -14.30
C GLU A 152 5.29 16.97 -15.25
N ALA A 153 5.04 17.06 -16.55
CA ALA A 153 6.05 17.28 -17.57
C ALA A 153 5.57 18.23 -18.68
N SER A 154 6.24 19.36 -18.87
CA SER A 154 5.87 20.31 -19.92
C SER A 154 6.02 19.71 -21.32
N ALA A 155 4.98 19.78 -22.15
CA ALA A 155 4.89 18.97 -23.39
C ALA A 155 5.92 19.30 -24.48
N GLY A 156 6.57 20.46 -24.41
CA GLY A 156 7.57 20.94 -25.36
C GLY A 156 7.11 22.18 -26.14
N ASN A 157 8.09 22.91 -26.67
CA ASN A 157 7.88 24.16 -27.41
C ASN A 157 8.13 24.00 -28.93
N SER A 158 7.98 22.77 -29.45
CA SER A 158 8.33 22.38 -30.84
C SER A 158 7.13 22.36 -31.80
N GLY A 159 5.99 22.92 -31.39
CA GLY A 159 4.79 23.08 -32.23
C GLY A 159 5.01 24.01 -33.43
N SER A 160 4.10 24.07 -34.41
CA SER A 160 2.70 23.60 -34.39
C SER A 160 2.45 22.28 -35.13
N ALA A 161 3.50 21.58 -35.56
CA ALA A 161 3.37 20.28 -36.21
C ALA A 161 2.92 19.19 -35.24
N CYS A 162 2.31 18.12 -35.77
CA CYS A 162 1.98 16.91 -35.02
C CYS A 162 3.24 16.10 -34.68
N SER A 163 3.16 15.24 -33.67
CA SER A 163 4.27 14.39 -33.20
C SER A 163 5.54 15.17 -32.82
N THR A 164 5.33 16.30 -32.15
CA THR A 164 6.34 17.21 -31.61
C THR A 164 6.48 17.12 -30.08
N VAL A 165 5.70 16.26 -29.43
CA VAL A 165 6.02 15.74 -28.08
C VAL A 165 6.99 14.56 -28.26
N THR A 166 8.28 14.86 -28.26
CA THR A 166 9.36 13.91 -28.59
C THR A 166 10.27 13.54 -27.42
N ASP A 167 10.31 14.37 -26.37
CA ASP A 167 11.40 14.32 -25.40
C ASP A 167 10.90 13.78 -24.04
N PRO A 168 11.62 12.84 -23.41
CA PRO A 168 11.44 12.50 -22.00
C PRO A 168 11.50 13.73 -21.09
N PRO A 169 10.71 13.81 -20.00
CA PRO A 169 9.76 12.80 -19.52
C PRO A 169 8.36 12.92 -20.15
N ALA A 170 8.06 13.97 -20.93
CA ALA A 170 6.69 14.32 -21.37
C ALA A 170 5.99 13.25 -22.24
N ILE A 171 6.76 12.36 -22.86
CA ILE A 171 6.26 11.26 -23.69
C ILE A 171 5.62 10.11 -22.91
N TYR A 172 5.99 9.88 -21.64
CA TYR A 172 5.63 8.67 -20.89
C TYR A 172 4.17 8.62 -20.43
N ALA A 173 3.65 7.41 -20.18
CA ALA A 173 2.33 7.21 -19.57
C ALA A 173 2.28 7.64 -18.09
N ALA A 174 3.39 7.46 -17.35
CA ALA A 174 3.52 7.89 -15.97
C ALA A 174 3.55 9.43 -15.81
N SER A 175 4.03 10.17 -16.80
CA SER A 175 3.98 11.63 -16.81
C SER A 175 2.56 12.14 -17.08
N PHE A 176 2.19 13.26 -16.44
CA PHE A 176 1.04 14.10 -16.81
C PHE A 176 1.57 15.33 -17.53
N SER A 177 1.37 15.44 -18.85
CA SER A 177 2.02 16.48 -19.66
C SER A 177 1.10 17.58 -20.17
N SER A 178 1.63 18.80 -20.18
CA SER A 178 0.86 20.04 -20.27
C SER A 178 1.08 20.82 -21.58
N ALA A 179 -0.02 21.15 -22.26
CA ALA A 179 -0.08 22.09 -23.39
C ALA A 179 -0.08 23.54 -22.91
N ALA A 180 0.44 24.47 -23.72
CA ALA A 180 0.39 25.90 -23.47
C ALA A 180 -0.77 26.57 -24.24
N TYR A 181 -1.63 27.32 -23.55
CA TYR A 181 -2.63 28.20 -24.18
C TYR A 181 -2.48 29.67 -23.74
N ALA A 182 -3.04 30.59 -24.55
CA ALA A 182 -3.02 32.04 -24.31
C ALA A 182 -4.34 32.55 -23.69
N ILE A 183 -4.34 33.76 -23.13
CA ILE A 183 -5.47 34.35 -22.38
C ILE A 183 -6.82 34.42 -23.14
N ASN A 184 -6.78 34.37 -24.47
CA ASN A 184 -7.93 34.28 -25.38
C ASN A 184 -8.40 32.83 -25.67
N ASN A 185 -7.90 31.85 -24.92
CA ASN A 185 -8.08 30.41 -25.12
C ASN A 185 -7.55 29.84 -26.45
N THR A 186 -6.67 30.53 -27.19
CA THR A 186 -6.00 29.88 -28.34
C THR A 186 -4.82 29.03 -27.87
N LEU A 187 -4.69 27.82 -28.40
CA LEU A 187 -3.50 27.00 -28.23
C LEU A 187 -2.27 27.77 -28.74
N ALA A 188 -1.19 27.78 -27.97
CA ALA A 188 0.05 28.43 -28.39
C ALA A 188 0.61 27.75 -29.64
N SER A 189 1.10 28.53 -30.60
CA SER A 189 1.67 27.99 -31.85
C SER A 189 2.88 27.09 -31.58
N PHE A 190 3.69 27.43 -30.58
CA PHE A 190 4.83 26.61 -30.15
C PHE A 190 4.44 25.38 -29.32
N SER A 191 3.20 25.25 -28.82
CA SER A 191 2.85 24.11 -27.96
C SER A 191 2.98 22.81 -28.75
N SER A 192 3.87 21.92 -28.30
CA SER A 192 4.07 20.59 -28.87
C SER A 192 2.78 19.76 -28.82
N ARG A 193 2.65 18.85 -29.79
CA ARG A 193 1.44 18.08 -30.09
C ARG A 193 1.79 16.61 -30.34
N GLY A 194 0.93 15.70 -29.91
CA GLY A 194 1.06 14.27 -30.19
C GLY A 194 0.66 13.89 -31.63
N PRO A 195 0.47 12.59 -31.90
CA PRO A 195 0.75 11.47 -31.00
C PRO A 195 2.27 11.30 -30.79
N VAL A 196 2.67 10.71 -29.66
CA VAL A 196 4.06 10.30 -29.40
C VAL A 196 4.42 9.16 -30.35
N THR A 197 5.33 9.40 -31.29
CA THR A 197 5.78 8.40 -32.27
C THR A 197 7.20 7.87 -32.00
N VAL A 198 8.00 8.60 -31.21
CA VAL A 198 9.42 8.31 -30.94
C VAL A 198 9.67 7.01 -30.17
N ASP A 199 8.71 6.54 -29.39
CA ASP A 199 8.73 5.27 -28.66
C ASP A 199 7.86 4.19 -29.35
N GLY A 200 7.33 4.47 -30.55
CA GLY A 200 6.40 3.61 -31.28
C GLY A 200 4.99 3.51 -30.68
N SER A 201 4.72 4.11 -29.52
CA SER A 201 3.46 3.90 -28.79
C SER A 201 2.24 4.51 -29.47
N ASN A 202 2.42 5.55 -30.29
CA ASN A 202 1.35 6.40 -30.81
C ASN A 202 0.47 7.02 -29.70
N ARG A 203 1.00 7.14 -28.48
CA ARG A 203 0.29 7.62 -27.29
C ARG A 203 -0.19 9.05 -27.50
N ARG A 204 -1.46 9.31 -27.17
CA ARG A 204 -1.98 10.68 -27.10
C ARG A 204 -1.25 11.43 -25.99
N LYS A 205 -0.62 12.54 -26.35
CA LYS A 205 -0.08 13.59 -25.46
C LYS A 205 -0.26 14.95 -26.15
N PRO A 206 -0.25 16.08 -25.42
CA PRO A 206 -0.35 16.20 -23.96
C PRO A 206 -1.68 15.67 -23.40
N ASP A 207 -1.78 15.57 -22.08
CA ASP A 207 -3.00 15.11 -21.39
C ASP A 207 -3.94 16.27 -21.05
N ILE A 208 -3.39 17.45 -20.73
CA ILE A 208 -4.16 18.63 -20.33
C ILE A 208 -3.48 19.93 -20.81
N GLY A 209 -4.16 21.07 -20.73
CA GLY A 209 -3.62 22.39 -21.05
C GLY A 209 -3.63 23.37 -19.87
N GLY A 210 -2.58 24.18 -19.76
CA GLY A 210 -2.46 25.30 -18.82
C GLY A 210 -2.12 26.63 -19.52
N PRO A 211 -2.32 27.78 -18.85
CA PRO A 211 -1.86 29.07 -19.36
C PRO A 211 -0.33 29.06 -19.55
N GLY A 212 0.13 29.34 -20.76
CA GLY A 212 1.56 29.26 -21.10
C GLY A 212 2.05 30.38 -22.02
N VAL A 213 1.28 31.45 -22.21
CA VAL A 213 1.67 32.61 -23.04
C VAL A 213 1.54 33.90 -22.23
N ASN A 214 2.63 34.67 -22.16
CA ASN A 214 2.77 35.91 -21.38
C ASN A 214 2.37 35.76 -19.90
N VAL A 215 2.76 34.64 -19.28
CA VAL A 215 2.50 34.35 -17.86
C VAL A 215 3.46 35.17 -17.00
N ARG A 216 2.91 36.02 -16.12
CA ARG A 216 3.68 36.83 -15.18
C ARG A 216 4.11 35.99 -13.98
N SER A 217 5.40 35.98 -13.67
CA SER A 217 5.95 35.36 -12.46
C SER A 217 7.22 36.07 -11.99
N SER A 218 7.76 35.62 -10.86
CA SER A 218 9.04 36.06 -10.28
C SER A 218 10.22 35.68 -11.15
N VAL A 219 11.23 36.53 -11.23
CA VAL A 219 12.54 36.25 -11.86
C VAL A 219 13.66 36.81 -10.95
N PRO A 220 14.93 36.42 -11.17
CA PRO A 220 16.03 36.91 -10.35
C PRO A 220 16.09 38.43 -10.21
N THR A 221 16.78 38.91 -9.16
CA THR A 221 16.86 40.31 -8.73
C THR A 221 15.58 40.88 -8.11
N ASN A 222 14.76 40.02 -7.46
CA ASN A 222 13.52 40.41 -6.77
C ASN A 222 12.52 41.14 -7.68
N SER A 223 12.36 40.66 -8.92
CA SER A 223 11.56 41.31 -9.96
C SER A 223 10.59 40.35 -10.65
N TYR A 224 9.73 40.87 -11.53
CA TYR A 224 8.64 40.09 -12.15
C TYR A 224 8.62 40.27 -13.67
N ALA A 225 8.49 39.18 -14.42
CA ALA A 225 8.50 39.19 -15.88
C ALA A 225 7.45 38.24 -16.49
N ASN A 226 7.09 38.51 -17.75
CA ASN A 226 6.16 37.69 -18.53
C ASN A 226 6.95 36.74 -19.43
N TYR A 227 6.84 35.43 -19.24
CA TYR A 227 7.43 34.41 -20.13
C TYR A 227 6.35 33.63 -20.89
N SER A 228 6.77 32.92 -21.94
CA SER A 228 5.90 32.04 -22.74
C SER A 228 6.60 30.70 -22.99
N GLY A 229 5.87 29.61 -22.82
CA GLY A 229 6.34 28.23 -22.99
C GLY A 229 5.40 27.24 -22.31
N THR A 230 5.44 25.96 -22.68
CA THR A 230 4.82 24.88 -21.88
C THR A 230 5.38 24.86 -20.45
N SER A 231 6.62 25.30 -20.28
CA SER A 231 7.27 25.56 -18.99
C SER A 231 6.50 26.47 -18.04
N MET A 232 5.52 27.26 -18.50
CA MET A 232 4.64 28.06 -17.63
C MET A 232 3.26 27.41 -17.43
N ALA A 233 2.85 26.53 -18.34
CA ALA A 233 1.64 25.72 -18.21
C ALA A 233 1.81 24.58 -17.18
N GLY A 234 2.97 23.91 -17.17
CA GLY A 234 3.30 22.86 -16.21
C GLY A 234 3.20 23.28 -14.73
N PRO A 235 3.85 24.36 -14.28
CA PRO A 235 3.76 24.79 -12.89
C PRO A 235 2.35 25.27 -12.50
N HIS A 236 1.57 25.74 -13.48
CA HIS A 236 0.14 26.03 -13.28
C HIS A 236 -0.67 24.75 -13.04
N VAL A 237 -0.37 23.65 -13.75
CA VAL A 237 -0.98 22.32 -13.50
C VAL A 237 -0.50 21.73 -12.17
N VAL A 238 0.76 21.91 -11.78
CA VAL A 238 1.28 21.49 -10.46
C VAL A 238 0.57 22.22 -9.32
N GLY A 239 0.42 23.54 -9.43
CA GLY A 239 -0.38 24.31 -8.47
C GLY A 239 -1.86 23.92 -8.48
N SER A 240 -2.39 23.51 -9.64
CA SER A 240 -3.77 22.99 -9.76
C SER A 240 -3.97 21.68 -8.99
N VAL A 241 -3.00 20.75 -9.03
CA VAL A 241 -3.01 19.52 -8.21
C VAL A 241 -2.89 19.88 -6.72
N ALA A 242 -1.98 20.79 -6.36
CA ALA A 242 -1.78 21.20 -4.97
C ALA A 242 -3.05 21.84 -4.35
N LEU A 243 -3.80 22.65 -5.11
CA LEU A 243 -5.11 23.15 -4.70
C LEU A 243 -6.15 22.02 -4.56
N LEU A 244 -6.19 21.08 -5.51
CA LEU A 244 -7.13 19.95 -5.49
C LEU A 244 -6.90 19.06 -4.25
N TRP A 245 -5.65 18.67 -3.96
CA TRP A 245 -5.32 17.83 -2.81
C TRP A 245 -5.51 18.58 -1.48
N SER A 246 -5.18 19.87 -1.41
CA SER A 246 -5.49 20.73 -0.25
C SER A 246 -7.00 20.81 0.03
N ALA A 247 -7.84 20.88 -1.01
CA ALA A 247 -9.29 20.90 -0.89
C ALA A 247 -9.93 19.51 -0.72
N ARG A 248 -9.23 18.43 -1.10
CA ARG A 248 -9.69 17.03 -1.07
C ARG A 248 -8.52 16.10 -0.68
N PRO A 249 -8.11 16.08 0.61
CA PRO A 249 -6.96 15.29 1.06
C PRO A 249 -7.08 13.78 0.82
N GLN A 250 -8.29 13.25 0.61
CA GLN A 250 -8.49 11.85 0.23
C GLN A 250 -7.96 11.49 -1.18
N LEU A 251 -7.50 12.48 -1.96
CA LEU A 251 -6.83 12.30 -3.26
C LEU A 251 -5.31 12.39 -3.16
N GLU A 252 -4.77 12.75 -1.99
CA GLU A 252 -3.32 12.92 -1.80
C GLU A 252 -2.59 11.62 -2.19
N ARG A 253 -1.72 11.72 -3.20
CA ARG A 253 -0.91 10.62 -3.75
C ARG A 253 -1.69 9.52 -4.48
N ASP A 254 -3.01 9.63 -4.63
CA ASP A 254 -3.77 8.85 -5.62
C ASP A 254 -3.62 9.48 -7.01
N ILE A 255 -2.53 9.11 -7.69
CA ILE A 255 -2.17 9.67 -9.00
C ILE A 255 -3.21 9.34 -10.07
N THR A 256 -3.76 8.12 -10.04
CA THR A 256 -4.68 7.61 -11.06
C THR A 256 -6.00 8.36 -11.02
N THR A 257 -6.63 8.43 -9.84
CA THR A 257 -7.90 9.15 -9.67
C THR A 257 -7.69 10.66 -9.81
N THR A 258 -6.56 11.21 -9.38
CA THR A 258 -6.22 12.63 -9.59
C THR A 258 -6.13 13.00 -11.08
N LYS A 259 -5.41 12.22 -11.89
CA LYS A 259 -5.36 12.39 -13.35
C LYS A 259 -6.76 12.32 -13.94
N GLN A 260 -7.50 11.25 -13.65
CA GLN A 260 -8.85 11.03 -14.16
C GLN A 260 -9.83 12.16 -13.80
N ILE A 261 -9.74 12.74 -12.60
CA ILE A 261 -10.55 13.90 -12.20
C ILE A 261 -10.19 15.11 -13.06
N LEU A 262 -8.91 15.49 -13.10
CA LEU A 262 -8.44 16.68 -13.83
C LEU A 262 -8.72 16.59 -15.34
N GLU A 263 -8.62 15.39 -15.91
CA GLU A 263 -9.01 15.07 -17.27
C GLU A 263 -10.52 15.22 -17.49
N ASN A 264 -11.35 14.57 -16.68
CA ASN A 264 -12.82 14.58 -16.85
C ASN A 264 -13.47 15.93 -16.55
N THR A 265 -12.83 16.80 -15.75
CA THR A 265 -13.32 18.15 -15.48
C THR A 265 -12.61 19.23 -16.28
N ALA A 266 -11.71 18.87 -17.20
CA ALA A 266 -11.04 19.85 -18.07
C ALA A 266 -12.06 20.59 -18.96
N ASN A 267 -11.84 21.88 -19.16
CA ASN A 267 -12.69 22.71 -20.01
C ASN A 267 -12.19 22.64 -21.46
N PRO A 268 -12.92 22.00 -22.41
CA PRO A 268 -12.43 21.71 -23.75
C PRO A 268 -12.36 22.94 -24.67
N ASN A 269 -12.70 24.13 -24.18
CA ASN A 269 -12.65 25.38 -24.93
C ASN A 269 -11.19 25.86 -25.13
N ILE A 270 -10.49 25.23 -26.07
CA ILE A 270 -9.20 25.68 -26.63
C ILE A 270 -9.32 25.72 -28.16
N ALA A 271 -9.04 26.88 -28.76
CA ALA A 271 -9.07 27.06 -30.21
C ALA A 271 -7.69 26.79 -30.84
N VAL A 272 -7.63 25.92 -31.85
CA VAL A 272 -6.39 25.67 -32.63
C VAL A 272 -6.38 26.55 -33.87
N THR A 273 -5.61 27.65 -33.80
CA THR A 273 -5.54 28.68 -34.86
C THR A 273 -4.28 28.60 -35.73
N SER A 274 -3.41 27.61 -35.49
CA SER A 274 -2.15 27.41 -36.23
C SER A 274 -1.75 25.94 -36.27
N GLY A 275 -1.05 25.53 -37.34
CA GLY A 275 -0.71 24.13 -37.62
C GLY A 275 -1.91 23.30 -38.08
N PRO A 276 -1.78 21.96 -38.12
CA PRO A 276 -2.87 21.07 -38.50
C PRO A 276 -4.04 21.11 -37.49
N THR A 277 -5.28 21.04 -37.97
CA THR A 277 -6.47 20.86 -37.10
C THR A 277 -6.63 19.42 -36.61
N SER A 278 -6.04 18.45 -37.33
CA SER A 278 -6.02 17.04 -36.97
C SER A 278 -4.59 16.53 -36.79
N CYS A 279 -4.35 15.76 -35.74
CA CYS A 279 -3.07 15.10 -35.45
C CYS A 279 -3.33 13.65 -35.05
N GLY A 280 -2.60 12.71 -35.67
CA GLY A 280 -2.86 11.26 -35.51
C GLY A 280 -4.24 10.81 -36.01
N GLY A 281 -4.85 11.56 -36.94
CA GLY A 281 -6.23 11.32 -37.42
C GLY A 281 -7.34 11.87 -36.52
N ILE A 282 -7.00 12.41 -35.33
CA ILE A 282 -7.96 13.00 -34.38
C ILE A 282 -8.01 14.51 -34.61
N ASP A 283 -9.18 15.06 -34.95
CA ASP A 283 -9.40 16.52 -35.04
C ASP A 283 -9.52 17.15 -33.64
N TYR A 284 -9.05 18.39 -33.47
CA TYR A 284 -8.99 19.03 -32.16
C TYR A 284 -10.35 19.27 -31.47
N HIS A 285 -11.47 19.24 -32.21
CA HIS A 285 -12.81 19.28 -31.60
C HIS A 285 -13.20 17.94 -30.93
N THR A 286 -12.53 16.84 -31.27
CA THR A 286 -12.73 15.55 -30.61
C THR A 286 -11.97 15.54 -29.29
N ILE A 287 -12.67 15.36 -28.18
CA ILE A 287 -12.06 15.30 -26.85
C ILE A 287 -11.93 13.82 -26.44
N PRO A 288 -10.74 13.33 -26.05
CA PRO A 288 -9.46 14.06 -25.90
C PRO A 288 -8.55 13.92 -27.14
N ASN A 289 -7.86 15.00 -27.52
CA ASN A 289 -7.05 15.10 -28.75
C ASN A 289 -5.54 15.12 -28.52
N ASN A 290 -4.78 15.15 -29.62
CA ASN A 290 -3.33 15.26 -29.67
C ASN A 290 -2.78 16.71 -29.57
N HIS A 291 -3.64 17.72 -29.41
CA HIS A 291 -3.25 19.14 -29.40
C HIS A 291 -3.16 19.70 -27.98
N PHE A 292 -4.09 19.32 -27.11
CA PHE A 292 -4.21 19.79 -25.73
C PHE A 292 -4.83 18.74 -24.78
N GLY A 293 -4.95 17.49 -25.23
CA GLY A 293 -5.53 16.41 -24.42
C GLY A 293 -7.02 16.62 -24.17
N TYR A 294 -7.41 16.68 -22.89
CA TYR A 294 -8.81 16.81 -22.48
C TYR A 294 -9.32 18.27 -22.51
N GLY A 295 -8.43 19.27 -22.39
CA GLY A 295 -8.83 20.68 -22.34
C GLY A 295 -7.99 21.50 -21.37
N ARG A 296 -8.47 22.70 -21.03
CA ARG A 296 -7.88 23.57 -20.00
C ARG A 296 -8.13 22.96 -18.62
N VAL A 297 -7.12 22.96 -17.75
CA VAL A 297 -7.33 22.59 -16.34
C VAL A 297 -8.35 23.52 -15.67
N ASP A 298 -9.32 22.93 -14.97
CA ASP A 298 -10.34 23.65 -14.18
C ASP A 298 -10.39 23.07 -12.77
N VAL A 299 -9.66 23.73 -11.86
CA VAL A 299 -9.51 23.30 -10.46
C VAL A 299 -10.84 23.36 -9.72
N LEU A 300 -11.70 24.33 -10.02
CA LEU A 300 -12.98 24.48 -9.34
C LEU A 300 -13.94 23.36 -9.75
N ALA A 301 -13.96 22.98 -11.03
CA ALA A 301 -14.68 21.81 -11.50
C ALA A 301 -14.12 20.52 -10.89
N ALA A 302 -12.79 20.36 -10.83
CA ALA A 302 -12.12 19.21 -10.21
C ALA A 302 -12.43 19.05 -8.70
N VAL A 303 -12.44 20.15 -7.95
CA VAL A 303 -12.82 20.15 -6.54
C VAL A 303 -14.32 19.86 -6.36
N ASN A 304 -15.18 20.35 -7.25
CA ASN A 304 -16.64 20.18 -7.14
C ASN A 304 -17.16 18.82 -7.63
N SER A 305 -16.46 18.13 -8.53
CA SER A 305 -16.83 16.76 -8.96
C SER A 305 -16.59 15.73 -7.86
N VAL A 306 -15.70 16.03 -6.91
CA VAL A 306 -15.34 15.19 -5.78
C VAL A 306 -16.12 15.64 -4.55
N PRO A 307 -16.96 14.78 -3.95
CA PRO A 307 -17.59 15.08 -2.66
C PRO A 307 -16.55 15.44 -1.60
N LEU A 308 -16.90 16.36 -0.70
CA LEU A 308 -16.19 16.47 0.58
C LEU A 308 -16.25 15.10 1.27
N ALA A 309 -15.15 14.67 1.89
CA ALA A 309 -15.17 13.50 2.76
C ALA A 309 -16.25 13.73 3.83
N THR A 310 -17.27 12.86 3.86
CA THR A 310 -18.39 13.00 4.80
C THR A 310 -17.83 12.98 6.22
N PRO A 311 -17.99 14.06 7.01
CA PRO A 311 -17.48 14.07 8.37
C PRO A 311 -18.21 12.99 9.16
N THR A 312 -17.46 12.03 9.70
CA THR A 312 -17.98 11.04 10.65
C THR A 312 -18.76 11.78 11.73
N PRO A 313 -20.07 11.52 11.90
CA PRO A 313 -20.95 12.42 12.64
C PRO A 313 -20.46 12.55 14.09
N ALA A 314 -20.05 13.77 14.46
CA ALA A 314 -19.63 14.09 15.81
C ALA A 314 -20.77 13.77 16.79
N ALA A 315 -20.44 13.11 17.90
CA ALA A 315 -21.44 12.62 18.85
C ALA A 315 -22.36 13.75 19.33
N THR A 316 -23.67 13.62 19.03
CA THR A 316 -24.66 14.67 19.27
C THR A 316 -24.89 14.87 20.77
N ASN A 317 -24.32 15.94 21.33
CA ASN A 317 -24.55 16.32 22.72
C ASN A 317 -26.05 16.63 22.95
N THR A 318 -26.67 15.88 23.86
CA THR A 318 -28.09 16.05 24.22
C THR A 318 -28.26 17.32 25.08
N PRO A 319 -29.33 18.14 24.90
CA PRO A 319 -29.42 19.44 25.58
C PRO A 319 -29.67 19.32 27.09
N GLY A 320 -28.81 19.93 27.92
CA GLY A 320 -28.94 19.85 29.38
C GLY A 320 -27.85 20.56 30.19
N GLY A 321 -27.60 21.86 29.96
CA GLY A 321 -26.65 22.65 30.76
C GLY A 321 -26.82 24.16 30.54
N PRO A 322 -26.58 25.02 31.56
CA PRO A 322 -26.89 26.45 31.48
C PRO A 322 -25.87 27.26 30.68
N THR A 323 -26.36 28.33 30.04
CA THR A 323 -25.57 29.31 29.29
C THR A 323 -24.48 29.96 30.15
N VAL A 324 -23.22 29.94 29.66
CA VAL A 324 -22.13 30.78 30.18
C VAL A 324 -21.66 31.70 29.05
N THR A 325 -21.69 33.02 29.30
CA THR A 325 -21.34 34.04 28.32
C THR A 325 -19.83 34.10 28.07
N LEU A 326 -19.41 33.99 26.80
CA LEU A 326 -18.02 34.19 26.40
C LEU A 326 -17.54 35.60 26.76
N THR A 327 -16.41 35.70 27.46
CA THR A 327 -15.70 36.97 27.67
C THR A 327 -14.20 36.79 27.38
N ARG A 328 -13.66 37.77 26.64
CA ARG A 328 -12.35 37.86 25.99
C ARG A 328 -11.14 37.27 26.74
N THR A 329 -10.31 36.53 26.00
CA THR A 329 -8.93 36.11 26.29
C THR A 329 -8.05 37.22 26.87
N PRO A 330 -7.10 36.88 27.76
CA PRO A 330 -5.72 37.33 27.53
C PRO A 330 -4.64 36.25 27.80
N THR A 331 -3.65 36.22 26.90
CA THR A 331 -2.22 35.93 27.12
C THR A 331 -1.79 34.65 27.86
N LEU A 332 -1.10 33.77 27.12
CA LEU A 332 -0.34 32.62 27.67
C LEU A 332 0.97 33.06 28.33
N THR A 333 1.41 32.30 29.33
CA THR A 333 2.79 32.28 29.86
C THR A 333 3.11 30.82 30.19
N PRO A 334 4.30 30.28 29.83
CA PRO A 334 4.51 28.84 29.83
C PRO A 334 4.55 28.22 31.24
N SER A 335 3.80 27.13 31.39
CA SER A 335 3.91 26.17 32.50
C SER A 335 4.75 24.97 32.02
N PRO A 336 5.48 24.25 32.88
CA PRO A 336 6.51 23.31 32.42
C PRO A 336 5.93 22.11 31.65
N THR A 337 6.71 21.60 30.70
CA THR A 337 6.40 20.40 29.93
C THR A 337 6.08 19.22 30.85
N ALA A 338 4.84 18.76 30.82
CA ALA A 338 4.45 17.53 31.51
C ALA A 338 5.14 16.34 30.84
N THR A 339 5.89 15.54 31.60
CA THR A 339 6.42 14.26 31.13
C THR A 339 5.24 13.38 30.72
N PRO A 340 5.17 12.89 29.45
CA PRO A 340 4.06 12.07 29.01
C PRO A 340 4.11 10.71 29.73
N CYS A 341 2.94 10.24 30.17
CA CYS A 341 2.80 8.85 30.59
C CYS A 341 2.64 8.01 29.33
N LEU A 342 3.52 7.02 29.15
CA LEU A 342 3.40 6.08 28.05
C LEU A 342 2.28 5.07 28.37
N SER A 343 1.54 4.66 27.35
CA SER A 343 0.59 3.55 27.48
C SER A 343 1.32 2.23 27.71
N ALA A 344 0.65 1.22 28.25
CA ALA A 344 1.21 -0.14 28.30
C ALA A 344 1.65 -0.62 26.91
N ASN A 345 2.79 -1.31 26.84
CA ASN A 345 3.30 -1.88 25.59
C ASN A 345 2.31 -2.93 25.05
N VAL A 346 1.96 -2.85 23.76
CA VAL A 346 1.12 -3.88 23.11
C VAL A 346 1.91 -5.10 22.67
N VAL A 347 3.24 -5.00 22.60
CA VAL A 347 4.16 -6.12 22.35
C VAL A 347 4.35 -6.93 23.63
N GLN A 348 4.16 -8.24 23.53
CA GLN A 348 4.34 -9.20 24.63
C GLN A 348 5.72 -9.85 24.52
N ASN A 349 6.34 -10.21 25.66
CA ASN A 349 7.73 -10.68 25.71
C ASN A 349 8.72 -9.75 24.94
N PRO A 350 8.72 -8.43 25.22
CA PRO A 350 9.33 -7.42 24.34
C PRO A 350 10.87 -7.46 24.27
N GLY A 351 11.53 -7.74 25.40
CA GLY A 351 12.97 -8.01 25.50
C GLY A 351 13.25 -9.47 25.83
N PHE A 352 12.44 -10.40 25.32
CA PHE A 352 12.69 -11.86 25.35
C PHE A 352 12.93 -12.52 26.73
N GLU A 353 12.69 -11.80 27.83
CA GLU A 353 12.96 -12.15 29.24
C GLU A 353 12.35 -13.48 29.74
N THR A 354 11.44 -14.12 28.99
CA THR A 354 11.01 -15.50 29.29
C THR A 354 12.08 -16.56 28.95
N GLY A 355 13.20 -16.17 28.34
CA GLY A 355 14.23 -17.08 27.83
C GLY A 355 13.78 -17.89 26.61
N THR A 356 12.65 -17.51 25.99
CA THR A 356 12.02 -18.19 24.85
C THR A 356 11.31 -17.18 23.95
N PHE A 357 11.02 -17.53 22.71
CA PHE A 357 10.31 -16.62 21.79
C PHE A 357 8.83 -16.36 22.12
N PRO A 358 7.97 -17.37 22.39
CA PRO A 358 6.52 -17.17 22.43
C PRO A 358 6.08 -16.01 23.35
N PRO A 359 5.19 -15.11 22.88
CA PRO A 359 4.36 -15.23 21.68
C PRO A 359 4.98 -14.70 20.38
N TRP A 360 6.29 -14.39 20.32
CA TRP A 360 6.98 -14.28 19.04
C TRP A 360 6.96 -15.63 18.31
N VAL A 361 6.69 -15.60 17.02
CA VAL A 361 6.66 -16.75 16.12
C VAL A 361 7.91 -16.70 15.27
N VAL A 362 8.71 -17.76 15.28
CA VAL A 362 9.81 -17.95 14.32
C VAL A 362 9.19 -18.28 12.97
N SER A 363 9.54 -17.52 11.93
CA SER A 363 9.04 -17.71 10.56
C SER A 363 10.05 -18.49 9.72
N ASP A 364 11.28 -18.00 9.66
CA ASP A 364 12.36 -18.56 8.85
C ASP A 364 13.52 -19.01 9.75
N THR A 365 14.22 -20.07 9.35
CA THR A 365 15.05 -20.89 10.27
C THR A 365 16.44 -21.21 9.74
N ILE A 366 17.03 -20.32 8.94
CA ILE A 366 18.34 -20.51 8.32
C ILE A 366 19.29 -19.33 8.69
N PRO A 367 20.01 -19.41 9.83
CA PRO A 367 19.84 -20.37 10.91
C PRO A 367 18.61 -20.03 11.76
N ALA A 368 18.15 -20.97 12.58
CA ALA A 368 17.05 -20.72 13.49
C ALA A 368 17.42 -19.61 14.49
N PRO A 369 16.65 -18.51 14.58
CA PRO A 369 16.84 -17.50 15.61
C PRO A 369 16.88 -18.12 17.01
N MET A 370 17.64 -17.51 17.92
CA MET A 370 17.83 -17.99 19.29
C MET A 370 17.59 -16.87 20.31
N VAL A 371 17.17 -17.23 21.53
CA VAL A 371 17.18 -16.29 22.66
C VAL A 371 18.50 -16.46 23.42
N VAL A 372 19.22 -15.36 23.62
CA VAL A 372 20.62 -15.33 24.09
C VAL A 372 20.81 -14.27 25.18
N MET A 373 21.94 -14.28 25.89
CA MET A 373 22.22 -13.38 27.03
C MET A 373 23.06 -12.13 26.68
N THR A 374 23.20 -11.80 25.40
CA THR A 374 23.81 -10.54 24.94
C THR A 374 22.69 -9.52 24.76
N GLN A 375 22.50 -8.61 25.71
CA GLN A 375 21.33 -7.73 25.79
C GLN A 375 21.66 -6.24 25.69
N ALA A 376 20.62 -5.41 25.56
CA ALA A 376 20.64 -3.96 25.67
C ALA A 376 20.20 -3.47 27.06
N ASP A 377 19.20 -4.13 27.67
CA ASP A 377 18.83 -4.06 29.09
C ASP A 377 18.33 -5.45 29.54
N GLY A 378 18.00 -5.66 30.83
CA GLY A 378 17.43 -6.94 31.30
C GLY A 378 18.42 -8.11 31.31
N THR A 379 18.05 -9.25 30.70
CA THR A 379 18.75 -10.54 30.81
C THR A 379 18.95 -11.24 29.46
N TYR A 380 18.02 -11.07 28.52
CA TYR A 380 17.94 -11.81 27.26
C TYR A 380 17.67 -10.92 26.05
N SER A 381 18.03 -11.38 24.86
CA SER A 381 17.65 -10.77 23.57
C SER A 381 17.41 -11.83 22.50
N ALA A 382 16.85 -11.44 21.35
CA ALA A 382 16.74 -12.29 20.17
C ALA A 382 17.98 -12.16 19.27
N PHE A 383 18.55 -13.27 18.83
CA PHE A 383 19.68 -13.37 17.91
C PHE A 383 19.28 -14.03 16.59
N PHE A 384 19.82 -13.51 15.50
CA PHE A 384 19.52 -13.87 14.10
C PHE A 384 20.84 -13.96 13.32
N GLY A 385 20.88 -14.80 12.27
CA GLY A 385 22.08 -15.00 11.46
C GLY A 385 23.21 -15.74 12.20
N ASN A 386 24.45 -15.53 11.78
CA ASN A 386 25.62 -16.25 12.28
C ASN A 386 26.85 -15.33 12.49
N ILE A 387 27.68 -15.68 13.48
CA ILE A 387 28.89 -14.94 13.91
C ILE A 387 30.14 -15.84 13.96
N SER A 388 30.18 -16.87 13.12
CA SER A 388 31.30 -17.81 12.97
C SER A 388 31.10 -18.68 11.71
N PRO A 389 32.04 -18.73 10.75
CA PRO A 389 31.92 -19.55 9.55
C PRO A 389 31.76 -21.06 9.85
N PRO A 390 31.15 -21.84 8.93
CA PRO A 390 30.59 -21.41 7.65
C PRO A 390 29.23 -20.72 7.80
N GLU A 391 28.97 -19.79 6.90
CA GLU A 391 27.68 -19.13 6.79
C GLU A 391 26.60 -20.02 6.13
N PRO A 392 25.33 -19.97 6.56
CA PRO A 392 24.24 -20.68 5.92
C PRO A 392 23.45 -19.76 4.95
N ASN A 393 23.32 -20.16 3.67
CA ASN A 393 22.44 -19.47 2.70
C ASN A 393 20.96 -19.52 3.15
N GLY A 394 20.37 -18.37 3.47
CA GLY A 394 18.95 -18.22 3.77
C GLY A 394 18.60 -17.19 4.86
N ASP A 395 17.31 -17.18 5.21
CA ASP A 395 16.72 -16.24 6.19
C ASP A 395 16.56 -16.85 7.59
N GLY A 396 16.96 -16.10 8.61
CA GLY A 396 16.55 -16.31 10.01
C GLY A 396 15.62 -15.17 10.44
N SER A 397 14.36 -15.48 10.80
CA SER A 397 13.36 -14.43 11.09
C SER A 397 12.36 -14.77 12.19
N ILE A 398 11.86 -13.74 12.89
CA ILE A 398 10.73 -13.85 13.83
C ILE A 398 9.73 -12.72 13.60
N TYR A 399 8.46 -12.96 13.96
CA TYR A 399 7.43 -11.92 14.01
C TYR A 399 6.53 -11.99 15.24
N GLN A 400 5.87 -10.88 15.56
CA GLN A 400 4.73 -10.87 16.48
C GLN A 400 3.57 -10.07 15.88
N THR A 401 2.38 -10.69 15.88
CA THR A 401 1.14 -10.06 15.44
C THR A 401 0.57 -9.20 16.57
N VAL A 402 0.46 -7.89 16.35
CA VAL A 402 0.02 -6.90 17.34
C VAL A 402 -1.02 -5.95 16.75
N THR A 403 -1.98 -5.52 17.57
CA THR A 403 -2.91 -4.43 17.21
C THR A 403 -2.33 -3.11 17.68
N VAL A 404 -2.05 -2.21 16.73
CA VAL A 404 -1.50 -0.88 17.04
C VAL A 404 -2.57 -0.05 17.76
N PRO A 405 -2.22 0.70 18.82
CA PRO A 405 -3.16 1.62 19.48
C PRO A 405 -3.91 2.54 18.51
N ALA A 406 -5.23 2.65 18.67
CA ALA A 406 -6.10 3.42 17.78
C ALA A 406 -5.87 4.95 17.81
N GLY A 407 -5.11 5.46 18.78
CA GLY A 407 -4.66 6.86 18.84
C GLY A 407 -3.34 7.13 18.10
N GLY A 408 -2.77 6.13 17.41
CA GLY A 408 -1.40 6.16 16.93
C GLY A 408 -0.39 5.72 17.99
N ALA A 409 0.80 5.35 17.55
CA ALA A 409 1.88 4.85 18.40
C ALA A 409 3.25 5.00 17.73
N THR A 410 4.31 4.83 18.50
CA THR A 410 5.68 4.68 18.02
C THR A 410 6.14 3.25 18.29
N LEU A 411 6.72 2.60 17.29
CA LEU A 411 7.57 1.41 17.44
C LEU A 411 8.96 1.88 17.84
N SER A 412 9.56 1.27 18.86
CA SER A 412 10.97 1.40 19.18
C SER A 412 11.56 0.04 19.56
N TYR A 413 12.79 -0.22 19.16
CA TYR A 413 13.55 -1.41 19.54
C TYR A 413 15.05 -1.09 19.55
N TRP A 414 15.83 -1.85 20.29
CA TRP A 414 17.29 -1.84 20.17
C TRP A 414 17.74 -2.94 19.22
N TYR A 415 18.76 -2.68 18.40
CA TYR A 415 19.43 -3.70 17.61
C TYR A 415 20.94 -3.55 17.67
N TRP A 416 21.65 -4.65 17.46
CA TRP A 416 23.11 -4.74 17.37
C TRP A 416 23.44 -5.40 16.03
N PRO A 417 23.96 -4.66 15.03
CA PRO A 417 24.18 -5.19 13.70
C PRO A 417 25.62 -5.69 13.48
N HIS A 418 25.75 -6.71 12.64
CA HIS A 418 27.03 -7.31 12.27
C HIS A 418 26.93 -7.93 10.86
N THR A 419 27.72 -7.46 9.90
CA THR A 419 27.94 -8.12 8.59
C THR A 419 29.33 -7.80 8.05
N THR A 420 30.08 -8.80 7.58
CA THR A 420 31.37 -8.55 6.91
C THR A 420 31.25 -8.27 5.41
N ASP A 421 30.09 -8.55 4.81
CA ASP A 421 29.80 -8.26 3.40
C ASP A 421 28.97 -6.96 3.23
N THR A 422 27.98 -6.99 2.34
CA THR A 422 27.38 -5.83 1.71
C THR A 422 25.93 -6.14 1.35
N ILE A 423 25.12 -5.08 1.33
CA ILE A 423 23.65 -5.11 1.14
C ILE A 423 23.16 -5.68 -0.22
N THR A 424 24.07 -6.22 -1.03
CA THR A 424 23.76 -6.94 -2.28
C THR A 424 23.51 -8.43 -2.02
N PHE A 425 24.15 -8.97 -0.98
CA PHE A 425 24.22 -10.40 -0.66
C PHE A 425 23.65 -10.66 0.74
N ASP A 426 24.02 -9.80 1.70
CA ASP A 426 23.74 -9.97 3.13
C ASP A 426 23.12 -8.71 3.74
N TRP A 427 22.13 -8.85 4.61
CA TRP A 427 21.51 -7.69 5.27
C TRP A 427 20.72 -8.02 6.56
N GLN A 428 20.57 -6.99 7.40
CA GLN A 428 19.70 -6.98 8.58
C GLN A 428 18.43 -6.15 8.30
N ASP A 429 17.26 -6.76 8.55
CA ASP A 429 15.94 -6.24 8.21
C ASP A 429 15.03 -6.06 9.43
N ALA A 430 14.13 -5.09 9.34
CA ALA A 430 12.94 -5.01 10.16
C ALA A 430 11.74 -4.50 9.36
N TYR A 431 10.58 -5.12 9.55
CA TYR A 431 9.36 -4.84 8.79
C TYR A 431 8.13 -4.60 9.66
N VAL A 432 7.24 -3.73 9.18
CA VAL A 432 5.82 -3.82 9.48
C VAL A 432 5.14 -4.53 8.33
N GLU A 433 4.41 -5.60 8.60
CA GLU A 433 3.65 -6.36 7.61
C GLU A 433 2.16 -6.41 7.94
N ASN A 434 1.34 -6.80 6.97
CA ASN A 434 -0.02 -7.24 7.24
C ASN A 434 -0.05 -8.68 7.76
N SER A 435 -1.22 -9.12 8.24
CA SER A 435 -1.42 -10.49 8.76
C SER A 435 -1.18 -11.63 7.77
N SER A 436 -1.01 -11.33 6.47
CA SER A 436 -0.62 -12.29 5.43
C SER A 436 0.89 -12.28 5.08
N GLY A 437 1.71 -11.46 5.75
CA GLY A 437 3.15 -11.39 5.49
C GLY A 437 3.56 -10.54 4.28
N ALA A 438 2.69 -9.65 3.80
CA ALA A 438 3.12 -8.64 2.84
C ALA A 438 3.64 -7.41 3.61
N ILE A 439 4.86 -6.99 3.28
CA ILE A 439 5.51 -5.80 3.84
C ILE A 439 4.66 -4.56 3.55
N LEU A 440 4.22 -3.91 4.63
CA LEU A 440 3.54 -2.61 4.62
C LEU A 440 4.51 -1.44 4.80
N ALA A 441 5.66 -1.67 5.43
CA ALA A 441 6.81 -0.79 5.44
C ALA A 441 8.09 -1.53 5.83
N THR A 442 9.18 -1.24 5.11
CA THR A 442 10.54 -1.49 5.56
C THR A 442 10.88 -0.47 6.65
N VAL A 443 11.05 -0.94 7.89
CA VAL A 443 11.51 -0.12 9.02
C VAL A 443 13.03 0.00 9.00
N MET A 444 13.69 -1.08 8.59
CA MET A 444 15.14 -1.19 8.46
C MET A 444 15.45 -2.19 7.35
N HIS A 445 16.47 -1.86 6.56
CA HIS A 445 17.14 -2.73 5.61
C HIS A 445 18.55 -2.16 5.48
N VAL A 446 19.53 -2.84 6.07
CA VAL A 446 20.90 -2.33 6.24
C VAL A 446 21.93 -3.44 6.13
N ALA A 447 23.18 -3.07 5.82
CA ALA A 447 24.35 -3.91 6.05
C ALA A 447 25.29 -3.14 6.98
N GLU A 448 25.12 -3.31 8.29
CA GLU A 448 25.86 -2.57 9.32
C GLU A 448 26.74 -3.50 10.17
N ASN A 449 27.91 -3.00 10.58
CA ASN A 449 28.89 -3.75 11.39
C ASN A 449 29.64 -2.83 12.37
N ASP A 450 28.95 -1.83 12.91
CA ASP A 450 29.51 -0.96 13.95
C ASP A 450 29.47 -1.59 15.36
N GLN A 451 28.82 -2.75 15.51
CA GLN A 451 28.87 -3.61 16.70
C GLN A 451 28.54 -2.87 18.00
N VAL A 452 27.57 -1.97 17.92
CA VAL A 452 27.02 -1.21 19.05
C VAL A 452 25.50 -1.27 19.06
N TRP A 453 24.91 -1.23 20.26
CA TRP A 453 23.46 -1.18 20.41
C TRP A 453 22.89 0.17 19.95
N LYS A 454 21.97 0.11 19.00
CA LYS A 454 21.34 1.27 18.34
C LYS A 454 19.83 1.20 18.52
N ASN A 455 19.22 2.27 19.01
CA ASN A 455 17.77 2.34 19.10
C ASN A 455 17.20 2.79 17.75
N LYS A 456 16.32 1.98 17.17
CA LYS A 456 15.50 2.35 16.02
C LYS A 456 14.13 2.81 16.50
N THR A 457 13.58 3.85 15.88
CA THR A 457 12.17 4.25 16.07
C THR A 457 11.44 4.35 14.74
N PHE A 458 10.13 4.09 14.75
CA PHE A 458 9.28 4.12 13.57
C PHE A 458 7.84 4.52 13.92
N ASN A 459 7.21 5.32 13.07
CA ASN A 459 5.87 5.85 13.32
C ASN A 459 4.79 4.83 12.95
N MET A 460 4.12 4.23 13.95
CA MET A 460 3.04 3.27 13.74
C MET A 460 1.67 3.92 13.52
N THR A 461 1.56 5.26 13.57
CA THR A 461 0.29 5.99 13.37
C THR A 461 -0.44 5.69 12.06
N PRO A 462 0.21 5.46 10.90
CA PRO A 462 -0.47 5.00 9.68
C PRO A 462 -1.22 3.67 9.84
N TYR A 463 -0.82 2.86 10.83
CA TYR A 463 -1.39 1.56 11.16
C TYR A 463 -2.29 1.61 12.41
N ALA A 464 -2.63 2.79 12.93
CA ALA A 464 -3.44 2.94 14.14
C ALA A 464 -4.76 2.15 14.07
N GLY A 465 -4.98 1.27 15.07
CA GLY A 465 -6.15 0.39 15.12
C GLY A 465 -6.08 -0.83 14.20
N GLN A 466 -5.06 -0.96 13.36
CA GLN A 466 -4.83 -2.12 12.51
C GLN A 466 -4.05 -3.20 13.26
N THR A 467 -4.26 -4.46 12.85
CA THR A 467 -3.44 -5.59 13.30
C THR A 467 -2.36 -5.89 12.26
N VAL A 468 -1.11 -5.73 12.67
CA VAL A 468 0.10 -5.86 11.84
C VAL A 468 1.03 -6.93 12.43
N ARG A 469 1.99 -7.43 11.65
CA ARG A 469 3.13 -8.19 12.18
C ARG A 469 4.33 -7.25 12.25
N ILE A 470 5.03 -7.23 13.39
CA ILE A 470 6.38 -6.65 13.47
C ILE A 470 7.35 -7.80 13.26
N VAL A 471 8.27 -7.65 12.31
CA VAL A 471 9.22 -8.70 11.90
C VAL A 471 10.64 -8.21 12.04
N PHE A 472 11.53 -9.10 12.44
CA PHE A 472 12.98 -8.95 12.39
C PHE A 472 13.57 -10.12 11.62
N LEU A 473 14.49 -9.84 10.71
CA LEU A 473 15.06 -10.82 9.78
C LEU A 473 16.54 -10.53 9.56
N VAL A 474 17.31 -11.59 9.33
CA VAL A 474 18.65 -11.52 8.73
C VAL A 474 18.69 -12.43 7.51
N HIS A 475 19.14 -11.89 6.38
CA HIS A 475 19.44 -12.63 5.16
C HIS A 475 20.94 -12.90 5.07
N GLN A 476 21.31 -14.11 4.64
CA GLN A 476 22.69 -14.53 4.38
C GLN A 476 22.78 -15.23 3.02
N ASP A 477 23.79 -14.91 2.23
CA ASP A 477 24.06 -15.52 0.93
C ASP A 477 24.87 -16.83 1.04
N GLY A 478 25.71 -16.99 2.06
CA GLY A 478 26.44 -18.22 2.37
C GLY A 478 27.86 -18.33 1.81
N PHE A 479 28.49 -17.24 1.32
CA PHE A 479 29.76 -17.30 0.57
C PHE A 479 31.06 -16.82 1.22
N GLY A 480 31.11 -16.61 2.55
CA GLY A 480 32.41 -16.53 3.25
C GLY A 480 32.47 -15.64 4.47
N ASP A 481 31.32 -15.13 4.89
CA ASP A 481 31.18 -13.95 5.73
C ASP A 481 30.59 -14.31 7.10
N GLU A 482 30.38 -13.29 7.93
CA GLU A 482 29.63 -13.39 9.18
C GLU A 482 28.54 -12.31 9.17
N THR A 483 27.28 -12.70 8.95
CA THR A 483 26.12 -11.79 8.98
C THR A 483 25.10 -12.18 10.05
N ALA A 484 24.82 -11.26 10.96
CA ALA A 484 23.96 -11.44 12.13
C ALA A 484 23.30 -10.13 12.63
N MET A 485 22.34 -10.31 13.54
CA MET A 485 21.70 -9.24 14.30
C MET A 485 21.34 -9.73 15.70
N TYR A 486 21.39 -8.84 16.70
CA TYR A 486 20.63 -9.00 17.94
C TYR A 486 19.50 -7.95 17.97
N VAL A 487 18.35 -8.27 18.54
CA VAL A 487 17.19 -7.37 18.72
C VAL A 487 16.66 -7.48 20.14
N ASP A 488 16.32 -6.34 20.74
CA ASP A 488 15.91 -6.25 22.14
C ASP A 488 14.89 -5.12 22.38
N ASP A 489 14.22 -5.18 23.54
CA ASP A 489 13.35 -4.13 24.10
C ASP A 489 12.28 -3.56 23.14
N VAL A 490 11.59 -4.45 22.42
CA VAL A 490 10.62 -4.07 21.38
C VAL A 490 9.34 -3.48 21.97
N THR A 491 9.12 -2.19 21.77
CA THR A 491 7.97 -1.43 22.29
C THR A 491 7.10 -0.87 21.18
N ILE A 492 5.77 -0.99 21.34
CA ILE A 492 4.79 -0.17 20.61
C ILE A 492 3.88 0.49 21.63
N GLN A 493 3.96 1.83 21.71
CA GLN A 493 3.27 2.62 22.73
C GLN A 493 2.67 3.90 22.15
N ALA A 494 1.49 4.27 22.66
CA ALA A 494 0.81 5.52 22.36
C ALA A 494 1.20 6.62 23.36
N PRO A 495 1.44 7.87 22.91
CA PRO A 495 1.64 9.00 23.81
C PRO A 495 0.32 9.32 24.53
N THR A 496 0.30 9.20 25.86
CA THR A 496 -0.92 9.41 26.66
C THR A 496 -0.79 10.62 27.59
N ALA A 497 -1.80 11.49 27.58
CA ALA A 497 -1.91 12.54 28.60
C ALA A 497 -2.32 11.90 29.94
N CYS A 498 -1.44 11.97 30.94
CA CYS A 498 -1.68 11.33 32.23
C CYS A 498 -2.82 12.03 32.98
N GLY A 499 -3.91 11.30 33.26
CA GLY A 499 -4.92 11.74 34.21
C GLY A 499 -4.32 11.86 35.61
N THR A 500 -4.62 12.93 36.33
CA THR A 500 -4.16 13.11 37.71
C THR A 500 -4.64 11.98 38.61
N ALA A 501 -3.72 11.37 39.36
CA ALA A 501 -4.03 10.25 40.24
C ALA A 501 -5.06 10.66 41.31
N THR A 502 -6.26 10.08 41.23
CA THR A 502 -7.28 10.24 42.28
C THR A 502 -6.94 9.27 43.41
N SER A 503 -6.56 9.82 44.57
CA SER A 503 -6.09 9.06 45.73
C SER A 503 -7.17 8.16 46.33
N THR A 504 -6.79 6.93 46.69
CA THR A 504 -7.63 5.98 47.43
C THR A 504 -8.04 6.53 48.80
N ALA A 505 -9.34 6.51 49.13
CA ALA A 505 -9.84 6.90 50.45
C ALA A 505 -10.99 5.98 50.92
N THR A 506 -10.81 5.36 52.07
CA THR A 506 -11.73 4.44 52.78
C THR A 506 -11.23 4.43 54.25
N PRO A 507 -12.06 4.38 55.32
CA PRO A 507 -13.40 3.81 55.42
C PRO A 507 -14.49 4.67 56.11
N GLY A 508 -15.74 4.18 56.06
CA GLY A 508 -16.86 4.64 56.91
C GLY A 508 -18.19 3.96 56.57
N GLY A 509 -18.76 3.17 57.48
CA GLY A 509 -20.10 2.56 57.35
C GLY A 509 -21.14 3.23 58.28
N PRO A 510 -22.27 2.57 58.64
CA PRO A 510 -22.68 1.21 58.27
C PRO A 510 -24.17 1.00 57.87
N THR A 511 -24.47 -0.19 57.31
CA THR A 511 -25.71 -0.99 57.45
C THR A 511 -27.11 -0.39 57.25
N ALA A 512 -27.84 -0.87 56.24
CA ALA A 512 -29.18 -1.47 56.38
C ALA A 512 -29.59 -2.30 55.15
N THR A 513 -30.26 -3.45 55.37
CA THR A 513 -30.82 -4.34 54.33
C THR A 513 -32.34 -4.45 54.54
N PRO A 514 -33.15 -4.66 53.49
CA PRO A 514 -33.94 -5.90 53.49
C PRO A 514 -34.04 -6.62 52.12
N THR A 515 -34.40 -7.90 52.21
CA THR A 515 -34.47 -8.95 51.17
C THR A 515 -35.84 -8.92 50.42
N PRO A 516 -35.94 -9.41 49.15
CA PRO A 516 -37.13 -9.20 48.31
C PRO A 516 -38.28 -10.22 48.51
N THR A 517 -39.40 -10.00 47.83
CA THR A 517 -40.55 -10.93 47.72
C THR A 517 -41.14 -10.92 46.30
N SER A 518 -41.88 -11.96 45.91
CA SER A 518 -41.99 -12.44 44.53
C SER A 518 -43.41 -12.60 43.97
N THR A 519 -43.53 -12.38 42.65
CA THR A 519 -44.36 -13.14 41.67
C THR A 519 -45.88 -13.27 41.84
N ALA A 520 -46.60 -12.93 40.76
CA ALA A 520 -47.84 -13.61 40.36
C ALA A 520 -47.98 -13.69 38.82
N THR A 521 -48.24 -14.90 38.32
CA THR A 521 -48.61 -15.27 36.93
C THR A 521 -50.05 -15.89 36.98
N PRO A 522 -50.67 -16.51 35.93
CA PRO A 522 -50.28 -16.78 34.53
C PRO A 522 -51.35 -16.43 33.45
N GLY A 523 -51.04 -16.70 32.17
CA GLY A 523 -52.03 -16.98 31.12
C GLY A 523 -52.15 -15.95 29.98
N GLY A 524 -52.16 -16.29 28.68
CA GLY A 524 -51.75 -17.56 28.03
C GLY A 524 -52.68 -18.10 26.94
N VAL A 525 -52.73 -17.47 25.76
CA VAL A 525 -53.03 -18.17 24.49
C VAL A 525 -52.46 -17.43 23.27
N THR A 526 -51.77 -18.19 22.42
CA THR A 526 -51.69 -18.12 20.95
C THR A 526 -51.82 -16.75 20.25
N ALA A 527 -50.69 -16.23 19.76
CA ALA A 527 -50.64 -15.38 18.58
C ALA A 527 -49.72 -16.03 17.52
N THR A 528 -50.22 -16.15 16.29
CA THR A 528 -49.55 -16.67 15.09
C THR A 528 -48.23 -15.94 14.82
N PRO A 529 -47.17 -16.59 14.27
CA PRO A 529 -45.92 -15.90 13.95
C PRO A 529 -46.13 -14.72 13.00
N THR A 530 -45.89 -13.50 13.50
CA THR A 530 -45.67 -12.33 12.64
C THR A 530 -44.34 -12.52 11.92
N GLN A 531 -44.41 -12.69 10.60
CA GLN A 531 -43.27 -13.08 9.78
C GLN A 531 -42.14 -12.05 9.80
N CYS A 532 -40.89 -12.51 9.78
CA CYS A 532 -39.74 -11.67 9.47
C CYS A 532 -39.83 -11.21 8.01
N ALA A 533 -39.83 -9.90 7.77
CA ALA A 533 -39.56 -9.35 6.46
C ALA A 533 -38.03 -9.30 6.24
N GLY A 534 -37.46 -9.91 5.20
CA GLY A 534 -38.09 -10.82 4.25
C GLY A 534 -37.17 -11.14 3.08
N GLY A 535 -36.64 -12.37 3.06
CA GLY A 535 -35.66 -12.84 2.07
C GLY A 535 -34.37 -13.30 2.74
N GLY A 536 -33.94 -14.53 2.45
CA GLY A 536 -32.56 -14.96 2.64
C GLY A 536 -31.73 -14.65 1.39
N TYR A 537 -30.51 -15.19 1.34
CA TYR A 537 -29.66 -15.04 0.17
C TYR A 537 -30.29 -15.66 -1.09
N ARG A 538 -30.25 -14.91 -2.18
CA ARG A 538 -30.63 -15.33 -3.52
C ARG A 538 -29.39 -15.35 -4.40
N ILE A 539 -29.14 -16.46 -5.09
CA ILE A 539 -27.91 -16.69 -5.85
C ILE A 539 -28.26 -16.98 -7.32
N LEU A 540 -27.58 -16.35 -8.26
CA LEU A 540 -27.70 -16.64 -9.69
C LEU A 540 -26.47 -17.41 -10.18
N ILE A 541 -26.67 -18.63 -10.67
CA ILE A 541 -25.61 -19.36 -11.38
C ILE A 541 -25.75 -19.10 -12.88
N ALA A 542 -24.84 -18.31 -13.44
CA ALA A 542 -24.78 -18.01 -14.87
C ALA A 542 -23.84 -19.02 -15.56
N HIS A 543 -24.40 -20.08 -16.14
CA HIS A 543 -23.67 -21.25 -16.62
C HIS A 543 -23.58 -21.29 -18.16
N ALA A 544 -22.44 -21.72 -18.71
CA ALA A 544 -22.26 -21.99 -20.14
C ALA A 544 -21.87 -23.46 -20.39
N ASP A 545 -22.80 -24.36 -20.10
CA ASP A 545 -22.66 -25.83 -20.20
C ASP A 545 -23.78 -26.39 -21.09
N SER A 546 -23.48 -26.64 -22.36
CA SER A 546 -24.46 -26.89 -23.43
C SER A 546 -25.25 -28.20 -23.36
N SER A 547 -25.05 -29.03 -22.33
CA SER A 547 -25.74 -30.31 -22.15
C SER A 547 -25.92 -30.77 -20.69
N THR A 548 -25.46 -30.02 -19.70
CA THR A 548 -25.52 -30.43 -18.28
C THR A 548 -25.76 -29.22 -17.37
N LEU A 549 -26.84 -29.23 -16.60
CA LEU A 549 -27.11 -28.20 -15.60
C LEU A 549 -26.27 -28.43 -14.32
N PRO A 550 -25.82 -27.39 -13.61
CA PRO A 550 -25.04 -27.49 -12.35
C PRO A 550 -25.93 -27.83 -11.14
N THR A 551 -26.68 -28.93 -11.19
CA THR A 551 -27.63 -29.29 -10.14
C THR A 551 -26.94 -29.68 -8.83
N THR A 552 -25.71 -30.23 -8.86
CA THR A 552 -24.93 -30.56 -7.66
C THR A 552 -24.54 -29.30 -6.91
N LEU A 553 -23.93 -28.32 -7.57
CA LEU A 553 -23.58 -27.03 -6.95
C LEU A 553 -24.84 -26.31 -6.44
N ARG A 554 -25.89 -26.26 -7.27
CA ARG A 554 -27.19 -25.70 -6.88
C ARG A 554 -27.75 -26.35 -5.61
N SER A 555 -27.60 -27.68 -5.47
CA SER A 555 -28.05 -28.42 -4.30
C SER A 555 -27.23 -28.13 -3.05
N GLN A 556 -25.90 -27.96 -3.18
CA GLN A 556 -25.05 -27.56 -2.05
C GLN A 556 -25.38 -26.14 -1.56
N LEU A 557 -25.59 -25.21 -2.48
CA LEU A 557 -25.97 -23.82 -2.16
C LEU A 557 -27.35 -23.76 -1.48
N LEU A 558 -28.35 -24.51 -1.97
CA LEU A 558 -29.67 -24.60 -1.34
C LEU A 558 -29.67 -25.33 0.02
N ALA A 559 -28.62 -26.09 0.34
CA ALA A 559 -28.46 -26.76 1.63
C ALA A 559 -27.78 -25.88 2.70
N GLU A 560 -27.17 -24.76 2.32
CA GLU A 560 -26.47 -23.88 3.26
C GLU A 560 -27.44 -22.94 4.02
N PRO A 561 -27.32 -22.84 5.36
CA PRO A 561 -28.19 -21.99 6.16
C PRO A 561 -28.19 -20.52 5.72
N GLY A 562 -29.37 -20.00 5.43
CA GLY A 562 -29.61 -18.61 5.01
C GLY A 562 -29.89 -18.43 3.52
N VAL A 563 -29.66 -19.44 2.67
CA VAL A 563 -30.03 -19.38 1.25
C VAL A 563 -31.51 -19.70 1.06
N THR A 564 -32.24 -18.85 0.31
CA THR A 564 -33.67 -19.07 -0.01
C THR A 564 -33.94 -19.26 -1.50
N THR A 565 -32.98 -18.94 -2.38
CA THR A 565 -33.15 -19.09 -3.83
C THR A 565 -31.79 -19.32 -4.48
N VAL A 566 -31.72 -20.29 -5.39
CA VAL A 566 -30.57 -20.48 -6.27
C VAL A 566 -31.13 -20.78 -7.64
N ASP A 567 -30.97 -19.86 -8.59
CA ASP A 567 -31.53 -20.01 -9.94
C ASP A 567 -30.43 -20.11 -10.99
N LEU A 568 -30.81 -20.67 -12.14
CA LEU A 568 -29.90 -20.96 -13.24
C LEU A 568 -30.21 -20.05 -14.42
N PHE A 569 -29.18 -19.45 -15.00
CA PHE A 569 -29.25 -18.73 -16.26
C PHE A 569 -28.30 -19.38 -17.26
N ASP A 570 -28.82 -19.80 -18.42
CA ASP A 570 -27.99 -20.30 -19.52
C ASP A 570 -27.29 -19.12 -20.21
N ALA A 571 -26.07 -18.87 -19.74
CA ALA A 571 -25.19 -17.83 -20.21
C ALA A 571 -24.42 -18.25 -21.49
N GLY A 572 -24.63 -19.48 -22.00
CA GLY A 572 -24.24 -19.91 -23.34
C GLY A 572 -25.30 -19.60 -24.40
N ALA A 573 -26.59 -19.58 -24.01
CA ALA A 573 -27.71 -19.24 -24.89
C ALA A 573 -28.10 -17.75 -24.90
N GLY A 574 -27.66 -16.98 -23.90
CA GLY A 574 -27.88 -15.53 -23.82
C GLY A 574 -26.95 -14.87 -22.80
N THR A 575 -27.18 -13.59 -22.48
CA THR A 575 -26.39 -12.86 -21.47
C THR A 575 -27.31 -12.25 -20.42
N PRO A 576 -27.09 -12.50 -19.11
CA PRO A 576 -27.90 -11.91 -18.05
C PRO A 576 -27.68 -10.40 -17.99
N THR A 577 -28.78 -9.64 -17.94
CA THR A 577 -28.75 -8.17 -17.82
C THR A 577 -28.47 -7.74 -16.38
N LEU A 578 -27.92 -6.53 -16.19
CA LEU A 578 -27.73 -5.92 -14.87
C LEU A 578 -29.01 -5.95 -14.02
N ALA A 579 -30.17 -5.63 -14.60
CA ALA A 579 -31.47 -5.65 -13.92
C ALA A 579 -31.99 -7.06 -13.58
N GLN A 580 -31.41 -8.11 -14.16
CA GLN A 580 -31.62 -9.50 -13.71
C GLN A 580 -30.63 -9.85 -12.59
N MET A 581 -29.34 -9.51 -12.72
CA MET A 581 -28.33 -9.74 -11.68
C MET A 581 -28.70 -9.05 -10.35
N GLN A 582 -29.23 -7.83 -10.39
CA GLN A 582 -29.70 -7.06 -9.23
C GLN A 582 -30.88 -7.70 -8.46
N GLN A 583 -31.48 -8.78 -8.98
CA GLN A 583 -32.47 -9.58 -8.26
C GLN A 583 -31.83 -10.63 -7.34
N TYR A 584 -30.49 -10.72 -7.32
CA TYR A 584 -29.71 -11.69 -6.55
C TYR A 584 -28.64 -10.98 -5.72
N ASP A 585 -28.27 -11.61 -4.63
CA ASP A 585 -27.29 -11.12 -3.67
C ASP A 585 -25.86 -11.53 -4.08
N GLU A 586 -25.75 -12.63 -4.84
CA GLU A 586 -24.53 -13.16 -5.47
C GLU A 586 -24.81 -13.62 -6.91
N VAL A 587 -23.81 -13.44 -7.79
CA VAL A 587 -23.78 -14.01 -9.16
C VAL A 587 -22.51 -14.86 -9.31
N ILE A 588 -22.70 -16.13 -9.68
CA ILE A 588 -21.65 -17.13 -9.93
C ILE A 588 -21.60 -17.40 -11.44
N PRO A 589 -20.76 -16.70 -12.22
CA PRO A 589 -20.49 -17.07 -13.60
C PRO A 589 -19.52 -18.27 -13.65
N PHE A 590 -19.86 -19.28 -14.46
CA PHE A 590 -18.93 -20.36 -14.82
C PHE A 590 -19.26 -20.92 -16.21
N SER A 591 -18.30 -21.62 -16.81
CA SER A 591 -18.38 -22.11 -18.17
C SER A 591 -17.77 -23.49 -18.36
N ASN A 592 -18.12 -24.13 -19.47
CA ASN A 592 -17.38 -25.22 -20.13
C ASN A 592 -17.29 -24.94 -21.65
N TYR A 593 -18.24 -24.16 -22.16
CA TYR A 593 -18.31 -23.57 -23.49
C TYR A 593 -18.26 -22.03 -23.36
N PRO A 594 -17.95 -21.27 -24.44
CA PRO A 594 -17.99 -19.81 -24.39
C PRO A 594 -19.37 -19.27 -23.98
N PHE A 595 -19.38 -18.17 -23.22
CA PHE A 595 -20.59 -17.39 -22.97
C PHE A 595 -21.07 -16.71 -24.27
N ALA A 596 -22.37 -16.40 -24.36
CA ALA A 596 -22.99 -15.87 -25.59
C ALA A 596 -22.43 -14.49 -26.01
N ASP A 597 -22.17 -13.61 -25.05
CA ASP A 597 -21.52 -12.30 -25.27
C ASP A 597 -20.55 -12.02 -24.10
N PRO A 598 -19.27 -12.45 -24.20
CA PRO A 598 -18.27 -12.26 -23.16
C PRO A 598 -17.99 -10.80 -22.77
N PRO A 599 -17.92 -9.82 -23.71
CA PRO A 599 -17.78 -8.41 -23.34
C PRO A 599 -18.99 -7.86 -22.58
N THR A 600 -20.22 -8.13 -23.03
CA THR A 600 -21.42 -7.62 -22.36
C THR A 600 -21.63 -8.30 -21.00
N LEU A 601 -21.32 -9.60 -20.87
CA LEU A 601 -21.34 -10.29 -19.58
C LEU A 601 -20.39 -9.61 -18.57
N GLY A 602 -19.13 -9.39 -18.95
CA GLY A 602 -18.15 -8.76 -18.05
C GLY A 602 -18.38 -7.27 -17.79
N ASN A 603 -19.04 -6.54 -18.70
CA ASN A 603 -19.58 -5.22 -18.40
C ASN A 603 -20.66 -5.31 -17.31
N ASN A 604 -21.68 -6.15 -17.51
CA ASN A 604 -22.79 -6.30 -16.57
C ASN A 604 -22.32 -6.79 -15.19
N LEU A 605 -21.33 -7.68 -15.12
CA LEU A 605 -20.74 -8.15 -13.85
C LEU A 605 -19.98 -7.04 -13.10
N ALA A 606 -19.24 -6.19 -13.81
CA ALA A 606 -18.57 -5.04 -13.21
C ALA A 606 -19.59 -3.99 -12.72
N ASP A 607 -20.63 -3.70 -13.52
CA ASP A 607 -21.72 -2.79 -13.15
C ASP A 607 -22.54 -3.32 -11.96
N TYR A 608 -22.70 -4.64 -11.87
CA TYR A 608 -23.35 -5.30 -10.74
C TYR A 608 -22.48 -5.25 -9.48
N GLN A 609 -21.17 -5.48 -9.57
CA GLN A 609 -20.25 -5.38 -8.44
C GLN A 609 -20.13 -3.95 -7.91
N ASP A 610 -19.98 -2.94 -8.80
CA ASP A 610 -20.00 -1.51 -8.42
C ASP A 610 -21.37 -1.10 -7.81
N GLY A 611 -22.44 -1.83 -8.13
CA GLY A 611 -23.76 -1.69 -7.49
C GLY A 611 -23.89 -2.41 -6.14
N GLY A 612 -22.81 -2.94 -5.56
CA GLY A 612 -22.83 -3.72 -4.33
C GLY A 612 -23.22 -5.20 -4.51
N GLY A 613 -23.13 -5.73 -5.72
CA GLY A 613 -23.24 -7.16 -6.02
C GLY A 613 -22.03 -7.97 -5.53
N VAL A 614 -22.23 -9.25 -5.19
CA VAL A 614 -21.12 -10.18 -4.96
C VAL A 614 -20.92 -11.01 -6.22
N VAL A 615 -19.72 -10.99 -6.79
CA VAL A 615 -19.39 -11.79 -7.99
C VAL A 615 -18.33 -12.83 -7.64
N MET A 616 -18.64 -14.10 -7.93
CA MET A 616 -17.74 -15.22 -7.71
C MET A 616 -17.53 -16.06 -8.98
N PRO A 617 -16.58 -15.68 -9.86
CA PRO A 617 -16.32 -16.43 -11.08
C PRO A 617 -15.60 -17.74 -10.78
N ALA A 618 -16.02 -18.82 -11.46
CA ALA A 618 -15.42 -20.15 -11.29
C ALA A 618 -14.64 -20.63 -12.53
N GLU A 619 -13.53 -21.35 -12.29
CA GLU A 619 -12.46 -21.85 -13.18
C GLU A 619 -12.45 -21.29 -14.61
N PHE A 620 -13.26 -21.84 -15.51
CA PHE A 620 -13.16 -21.54 -16.93
C PHE A 620 -13.52 -20.08 -17.25
N SER A 621 -14.06 -19.33 -16.29
CA SER A 621 -14.15 -17.85 -16.27
C SER A 621 -12.78 -17.14 -16.37
N PHE A 622 -11.69 -17.85 -16.06
CA PHE A 622 -10.30 -17.39 -16.14
C PHE A 622 -9.53 -18.05 -17.30
N TYR A 623 -10.13 -18.99 -18.02
CA TYR A 623 -9.56 -19.61 -19.21
C TYR A 623 -9.81 -18.74 -20.44
N HIS A 624 -8.78 -18.48 -21.26
CA HIS A 624 -8.90 -17.86 -22.59
C HIS A 624 -9.73 -16.55 -22.66
N ASN A 625 -9.75 -15.74 -21.59
CA ASN A 625 -10.57 -14.52 -21.48
C ASN A 625 -12.07 -14.75 -21.76
N THR A 626 -12.67 -15.79 -21.19
CA THR A 626 -14.13 -16.05 -21.31
C THR A 626 -15.00 -14.97 -20.68
N ILE A 627 -14.51 -14.17 -19.74
CA ILE A 627 -15.15 -12.90 -19.33
C ILE A 627 -14.29 -11.75 -19.88
N LEU A 628 -14.90 -10.80 -20.61
CA LEU A 628 -14.23 -9.67 -21.27
C LEU A 628 -14.75 -8.32 -20.74
N GLY A 629 -14.52 -7.24 -21.48
CA GLY A 629 -15.07 -5.92 -21.16
C GLY A 629 -14.52 -5.35 -19.86
N ARG A 630 -15.38 -4.60 -19.14
CA ARG A 630 -15.03 -3.84 -17.95
C ARG A 630 -14.52 -4.70 -16.80
N TRP A 631 -14.91 -5.97 -16.72
CA TRP A 631 -14.35 -6.97 -15.79
C TRP A 631 -12.82 -7.11 -15.92
N VAL A 632 -12.32 -7.11 -17.16
CA VAL A 632 -10.89 -7.24 -17.46
C VAL A 632 -10.21 -5.88 -17.45
N THR A 633 -10.76 -4.88 -18.15
CA THR A 633 -10.10 -3.57 -18.30
C THR A 633 -10.14 -2.72 -17.03
N GLY A 634 -11.13 -2.93 -16.15
CA GLY A 634 -11.16 -2.40 -14.78
C GLY A 634 -10.50 -3.31 -13.74
N GLY A 635 -9.94 -4.46 -14.15
CA GLY A 635 -9.11 -5.32 -13.29
C GLY A 635 -9.85 -5.98 -12.13
N TYR A 636 -11.11 -6.37 -12.29
CA TYR A 636 -11.95 -7.00 -11.26
C TYR A 636 -11.55 -8.45 -10.94
N SER A 637 -11.01 -9.18 -11.92
CA SER A 637 -10.60 -10.58 -11.75
C SER A 637 -9.55 -10.75 -10.63
N PRO A 638 -9.76 -11.63 -9.63
CA PRO A 638 -8.74 -11.99 -8.64
C PRO A 638 -7.63 -12.93 -9.19
N PHE A 639 -7.85 -13.55 -10.36
CA PHE A 639 -6.92 -14.47 -11.00
C PHE A 639 -6.47 -13.99 -12.39
N THR A 640 -5.23 -14.32 -12.75
CA THR A 640 -4.69 -14.14 -14.10
C THR A 640 -5.44 -15.01 -15.09
N PHE A 641 -5.74 -14.48 -16.28
CA PHE A 641 -6.24 -15.31 -17.37
C PHE A 641 -5.15 -16.22 -17.92
N SER A 642 -5.48 -17.47 -18.24
CA SER A 642 -4.51 -18.50 -18.64
C SER A 642 -5.01 -19.38 -19.78
N PHE A 643 -4.04 -20.01 -20.46
CA PHE A 643 -4.20 -20.94 -21.58
C PHE A 643 -3.82 -22.38 -21.18
N SER A 644 -3.37 -22.60 -19.94
CA SER A 644 -2.97 -23.91 -19.43
C SER A 644 -4.05 -24.49 -18.52
N LEU A 645 -4.57 -25.65 -18.91
CA LEU A 645 -5.50 -26.47 -18.13
C LEU A 645 -4.76 -27.57 -17.37
N GLN A 646 -5.28 -27.91 -16.20
CA GLN A 646 -4.77 -28.93 -15.30
C GLN A 646 -5.89 -29.91 -15.01
N PHE A 647 -5.80 -31.09 -15.61
CA PHE A 647 -6.79 -32.17 -15.51
C PHE A 647 -6.24 -33.26 -14.59
N THR A 648 -6.11 -32.91 -13.32
CA THR A 648 -5.45 -33.70 -12.28
C THR A 648 -6.17 -33.47 -10.95
N ASP A 649 -6.53 -34.56 -10.28
CA ASP A 649 -7.14 -34.54 -8.96
C ASP A 649 -6.23 -33.85 -7.96
N SER A 650 -6.70 -32.75 -7.36
CA SER A 650 -6.01 -32.08 -6.29
C SER A 650 -6.98 -31.65 -5.20
N THR A 651 -6.47 -31.56 -3.97
CA THR A 651 -7.25 -31.42 -2.74
C THR A 651 -6.87 -30.15 -2.00
N LEU A 652 -7.66 -29.74 -1.01
CA LEU A 652 -7.38 -28.59 -0.15
C LEU A 652 -6.01 -28.73 0.52
N GLY A 653 -5.07 -27.85 0.12
CA GLY A 653 -3.69 -27.80 0.60
C GLY A 653 -3.52 -26.78 1.72
N VAL A 654 -2.77 -25.70 1.46
CA VAL A 654 -2.55 -24.63 2.45
C VAL A 654 -3.73 -23.67 2.41
N TYR A 655 -4.36 -23.38 3.55
CA TYR A 655 -5.44 -22.41 3.64
C TYR A 655 -5.45 -21.70 4.99
N SER A 656 -6.11 -20.54 5.06
CA SER A 656 -6.33 -19.81 6.31
C SER A 656 -7.66 -20.25 6.94
N PRO A 657 -7.70 -21.12 7.97
CA PRO A 657 -8.94 -21.60 8.57
C PRO A 657 -9.70 -20.54 9.36
N SER A 658 -9.04 -19.43 9.71
CA SER A 658 -9.66 -18.27 10.37
C SER A 658 -10.34 -17.32 9.38
N HIS A 659 -9.95 -17.33 8.10
CA HIS A 659 -10.52 -16.42 7.10
C HIS A 659 -12.03 -16.67 6.89
N PRO A 660 -12.89 -15.63 6.81
CA PRO A 660 -14.34 -15.78 6.69
C PRO A 660 -14.80 -16.76 5.60
N LEU A 661 -14.17 -16.72 4.42
CA LEU A 661 -14.43 -17.66 3.31
C LEU A 661 -14.28 -19.14 3.70
N MET A 662 -13.27 -19.47 4.53
CA MET A 662 -12.93 -20.85 4.88
C MET A 662 -13.64 -21.36 6.15
N GLN A 663 -14.54 -20.56 6.74
CA GLN A 663 -15.16 -20.87 8.03
C GLN A 663 -15.90 -22.22 8.02
N GLY A 664 -15.33 -23.18 8.75
CA GLY A 664 -15.83 -24.56 8.82
C GLY A 664 -15.79 -25.32 7.49
N ILE A 665 -14.85 -24.98 6.60
CA ILE A 665 -14.46 -25.78 5.42
C ILE A 665 -13.25 -26.63 5.82
N THR A 666 -13.32 -27.93 5.54
CA THR A 666 -12.24 -28.90 5.78
C THR A 666 -11.91 -29.75 4.55
N THR A 667 -12.76 -29.73 3.52
CA THR A 667 -12.54 -30.46 2.26
C THR A 667 -13.01 -29.66 1.06
N LEU A 668 -12.13 -29.49 0.07
CA LEU A 668 -12.40 -29.00 -1.28
C LEU A 668 -11.50 -29.79 -2.23
N ASN A 669 -12.07 -30.45 -3.23
CA ASN A 669 -11.34 -31.26 -4.20
C ASN A 669 -11.85 -30.95 -5.62
N ALA A 670 -10.95 -30.85 -6.59
CA ALA A 670 -11.30 -30.65 -8.01
C ALA A 670 -10.29 -31.34 -8.94
N HIS A 671 -10.78 -31.77 -10.10
CA HIS A 671 -10.03 -32.47 -11.14
C HIS A 671 -9.70 -31.54 -12.32
N TYR A 672 -10.71 -30.87 -12.88
CA TYR A 672 -10.50 -29.75 -13.81
C TYR A 672 -10.21 -28.48 -13.00
N ARG A 673 -9.10 -27.82 -13.36
CA ARG A 673 -8.56 -26.59 -12.78
C ARG A 673 -7.78 -25.84 -13.86
N VAL A 674 -7.68 -24.51 -13.78
CA VAL A 674 -6.79 -23.71 -14.66
C VAL A 674 -5.49 -23.41 -13.91
N ALA A 675 -4.36 -23.42 -14.61
CA ALA A 675 -3.09 -22.91 -14.07
C ALA A 675 -3.11 -21.37 -14.07
N VAL A 676 -3.73 -20.81 -13.03
CA VAL A 676 -3.78 -19.36 -12.74
C VAL A 676 -2.83 -18.98 -11.60
N SER A 677 -2.44 -17.71 -11.58
CA SER A 677 -1.85 -17.03 -10.41
C SER A 677 -2.84 -16.01 -9.84
N THR A 678 -2.72 -15.72 -8.55
CA THR A 678 -3.39 -14.56 -7.91
C THR A 678 -2.82 -13.26 -8.48
N VAL A 679 -3.67 -12.30 -8.86
CA VAL A 679 -3.19 -11.03 -9.47
C VAL A 679 -2.66 -10.06 -8.42
N ALA A 680 -1.84 -9.08 -8.86
CA ALA A 680 -1.46 -7.95 -8.02
C ALA A 680 -2.70 -7.23 -7.44
N GLY A 681 -2.68 -6.98 -6.12
CA GLY A 681 -3.80 -6.43 -5.37
C GLY A 681 -4.92 -7.41 -4.99
N ALA A 682 -4.79 -8.69 -5.34
CA ALA A 682 -5.67 -9.76 -4.84
C ALA A 682 -4.97 -10.56 -3.72
N ILE A 683 -5.77 -11.10 -2.79
CA ILE A 683 -5.31 -11.86 -1.62
C ILE A 683 -5.71 -13.32 -1.76
N GLN A 684 -4.74 -14.21 -1.63
CA GLN A 684 -4.91 -15.66 -1.72
C GLN A 684 -5.30 -16.26 -0.36
N VAL A 685 -6.33 -17.12 -0.35
CA VAL A 685 -6.96 -17.62 0.88
C VAL A 685 -6.82 -19.13 1.05
N ALA A 686 -6.76 -19.87 -0.07
CA ALA A 686 -6.42 -21.29 -0.08
C ALA A 686 -5.72 -21.70 -1.39
N THR A 687 -4.84 -22.70 -1.30
CA THR A 687 -4.21 -23.42 -2.41
C THR A 687 -4.62 -24.90 -2.39
N TYR A 688 -4.44 -25.54 -3.54
CA TYR A 688 -4.47 -26.98 -3.70
C TYR A 688 -3.17 -27.63 -3.18
N THR A 689 -3.17 -28.94 -2.99
CA THR A 689 -2.01 -29.73 -2.54
C THR A 689 -0.84 -29.75 -3.53
N ASP A 690 -1.05 -29.36 -4.79
CA ASP A 690 -0.05 -29.09 -5.82
C ASP A 690 0.27 -27.59 -6.00
N GLY A 691 -0.10 -26.75 -5.01
CA GLY A 691 0.29 -25.34 -4.91
C GLY A 691 -0.54 -24.34 -5.71
N LEU A 692 -1.34 -24.78 -6.69
CA LEU A 692 -2.21 -23.89 -7.45
C LEU A 692 -3.26 -23.20 -6.55
N PRO A 693 -3.66 -21.95 -6.82
CA PRO A 693 -4.69 -21.28 -6.02
C PRO A 693 -6.03 -22.01 -6.12
N ILE A 694 -6.77 -22.12 -5.00
CA ILE A 694 -8.19 -22.49 -4.96
C ILE A 694 -9.05 -21.24 -4.98
N VAL A 695 -8.79 -20.31 -4.06
CA VAL A 695 -9.61 -19.12 -3.87
C VAL A 695 -8.74 -17.92 -3.51
N SER A 696 -9.00 -16.83 -4.23
CA SER A 696 -8.41 -15.51 -4.01
C SER A 696 -9.47 -14.44 -4.20
N TYR A 697 -9.39 -13.35 -3.44
CA TYR A 697 -10.32 -12.23 -3.55
C TYR A 697 -9.62 -10.93 -3.92
N LYS A 698 -10.35 -10.00 -4.52
CA LYS A 698 -9.85 -8.69 -4.91
C LYS A 698 -10.88 -7.60 -4.66
N THR A 699 -10.45 -6.51 -4.04
CA THR A 699 -11.27 -5.31 -3.87
C THR A 699 -11.02 -4.35 -5.02
N THR A 700 -12.08 -4.01 -5.77
CA THR A 700 -12.08 -3.01 -6.84
C THR A 700 -13.24 -2.05 -6.56
N ASN A 701 -12.98 -0.74 -6.61
CA ASN A 701 -13.98 0.32 -6.31
C ASN A 701 -14.68 0.18 -4.94
N GLY A 702 -14.01 -0.42 -3.94
CA GLY A 702 -14.60 -0.69 -2.62
C GLY A 702 -15.46 -1.96 -2.53
N HIS A 703 -15.63 -2.70 -3.64
CA HIS A 703 -16.42 -3.93 -3.72
C HIS A 703 -15.53 -5.15 -4.03
N THR A 704 -15.84 -6.31 -3.45
CA THR A 704 -14.96 -7.49 -3.49
C THR A 704 -15.46 -8.56 -4.45
N ALA A 705 -14.61 -8.96 -5.41
CA ALA A 705 -14.76 -10.17 -6.21
C ALA A 705 -14.04 -11.34 -5.51
N VAL A 706 -14.56 -12.57 -5.61
CA VAL A 706 -13.90 -13.77 -5.06
C VAL A 706 -13.81 -14.86 -6.12
N GLY A 707 -12.62 -15.10 -6.67
CA GLY A 707 -12.40 -16.08 -7.72
C GLY A 707 -12.22 -17.49 -7.17
N VAL A 708 -12.79 -18.48 -7.84
CA VAL A 708 -12.73 -19.90 -7.44
C VAL A 708 -12.17 -20.75 -8.58
N ASN A 709 -11.01 -21.37 -8.39
CA ASN A 709 -10.35 -22.18 -9.42
C ASN A 709 -10.81 -23.66 -9.38
N ALA A 710 -12.10 -23.89 -9.61
CA ALA A 710 -12.68 -25.23 -9.81
C ALA A 710 -13.88 -25.19 -10.78
N TYR A 711 -13.96 -26.11 -11.72
CA TYR A 711 -15.16 -26.36 -12.50
C TYR A 711 -16.16 -27.17 -11.67
N LEU A 712 -17.32 -26.55 -11.41
CA LEU A 712 -18.35 -27.06 -10.51
C LEU A 712 -19.63 -27.49 -11.24
N GLY A 713 -19.51 -27.87 -12.51
CA GLY A 713 -20.60 -28.48 -13.30
C GLY A 713 -20.75 -29.98 -13.04
N ASP A 714 -21.90 -30.54 -13.43
CA ASP A 714 -22.34 -31.91 -13.07
C ASP A 714 -21.74 -33.02 -13.95
N ARG A 715 -20.45 -32.93 -14.30
CA ARG A 715 -19.74 -34.07 -14.90
C ARG A 715 -19.30 -35.04 -13.79
N PRO A 716 -19.48 -36.37 -13.95
CA PRO A 716 -19.13 -37.33 -12.91
C PRO A 716 -17.66 -37.24 -12.47
N ASN A 717 -17.43 -37.39 -11.17
CA ASN A 717 -16.12 -37.47 -10.52
C ASN A 717 -15.19 -36.25 -10.71
N GLN A 718 -15.69 -35.08 -11.11
CA GLN A 718 -14.83 -33.91 -11.38
C GLN A 718 -14.50 -33.06 -10.16
N TRP A 719 -15.30 -33.14 -9.09
CA TRP A 719 -15.08 -32.37 -7.86
C TRP A 719 -15.82 -32.99 -6.67
N SER A 720 -15.40 -32.64 -5.46
CA SER A 720 -16.10 -32.98 -4.21
C SER A 720 -15.70 -32.03 -3.07
N GLY A 721 -16.35 -32.15 -1.91
CA GLY A 721 -16.14 -31.25 -0.78
C GLY A 721 -17.19 -30.13 -0.71
N GLN A 722 -16.90 -29.12 0.10
CA GLN A 722 -17.87 -28.14 0.63
C GLN A 722 -17.96 -26.85 -0.20
N TRP A 723 -18.00 -26.96 -1.53
CA TRP A 723 -17.94 -25.81 -2.43
C TRP A 723 -19.10 -24.83 -2.23
N GLY A 724 -20.34 -25.30 -2.08
CA GLY A 724 -21.48 -24.42 -1.80
C GLY A 724 -21.30 -23.58 -0.53
N LYS A 725 -20.57 -24.10 0.46
CA LYS A 725 -20.24 -23.36 1.69
C LYS A 725 -19.24 -22.23 1.45
N LEU A 726 -18.33 -22.36 0.48
CA LEU A 726 -17.35 -21.32 0.13
C LEU A 726 -18.05 -20.06 -0.41
N PHE A 727 -18.98 -20.22 -1.36
CA PHE A 727 -19.79 -19.13 -1.91
C PHE A 727 -20.67 -18.48 -0.83
N VAL A 728 -21.42 -19.28 -0.05
CA VAL A 728 -22.28 -18.71 1.00
C VAL A 728 -21.48 -18.09 2.15
N ASN A 729 -20.24 -18.54 2.41
CA ASN A 729 -19.32 -17.84 3.32
C ASN A 729 -18.86 -16.48 2.77
N ALA A 730 -18.71 -16.32 1.44
CA ALA A 730 -18.47 -14.99 0.84
C ALA A 730 -19.67 -14.07 1.00
N LEU A 731 -20.90 -14.57 0.81
CA LEU A 731 -22.13 -13.83 1.12
C LEU A 731 -22.23 -13.42 2.59
N ARG A 732 -21.92 -14.33 3.53
CA ARG A 732 -21.89 -14.03 4.98
C ARG A 732 -20.84 -12.97 5.34
N TRP A 733 -19.73 -12.93 4.61
CA TRP A 733 -18.63 -11.98 4.82
C TRP A 733 -18.88 -10.60 4.19
N LEU A 734 -19.35 -10.56 2.95
CA LEU A 734 -19.50 -9.35 2.14
C LEU A 734 -20.91 -8.73 2.25
N LYS A 735 -21.93 -9.53 2.63
CA LYS A 735 -23.32 -9.11 2.87
C LYS A 735 -23.84 -9.64 4.24
N PRO A 736 -23.22 -9.23 5.36
CA PRO A 736 -23.62 -9.68 6.70
C PRO A 736 -24.99 -9.12 7.16
N SER A 737 -25.55 -8.14 6.45
CA SER A 737 -26.83 -7.49 6.78
C SER A 737 -28.09 -8.32 6.46
N ILE A 738 -27.95 -9.46 5.77
CA ILE A 738 -29.03 -10.47 5.64
C ILE A 738 -28.88 -11.43 6.83
N GLY A 739 -29.42 -11.00 7.98
CA GLY A 739 -29.01 -11.50 9.30
C GLY A 739 -29.34 -12.96 9.61
N CYS A 740 -28.30 -13.80 9.69
CA CYS A 740 -28.36 -15.15 10.25
C CYS A 740 -27.05 -15.49 10.98
N THR A 741 -26.85 -14.96 12.19
CA THR A 741 -25.73 -15.37 13.05
C THR A 741 -26.05 -16.72 13.72
N PRO A 742 -25.30 -17.80 13.46
CA PRO A 742 -25.52 -19.06 14.16
C PRO A 742 -25.13 -18.91 15.63
N THR A 743 -26.07 -19.13 16.54
CA THR A 743 -25.75 -19.30 17.96
C THR A 743 -24.95 -20.59 18.13
N PRO A 744 -23.78 -20.59 18.81
CA PRO A 744 -23.00 -21.81 19.01
C PRO A 744 -23.84 -22.91 19.68
N GLY A 745 -23.87 -24.10 19.05
CA GLY A 745 -24.58 -25.25 19.58
C GLY A 745 -24.02 -25.66 20.94
N ALA A 746 -24.88 -25.76 21.95
CA ALA A 746 -24.47 -26.13 23.31
C ALA A 746 -23.79 -27.52 23.32
N THR A 747 -22.64 -27.61 23.99
CA THR A 747 -21.83 -28.82 24.07
C THR A 747 -22.62 -29.99 24.65
N SER A 748 -22.68 -31.11 23.94
CA SER A 748 -23.45 -32.30 24.29
C SER A 748 -22.84 -33.10 25.44
N THR A 749 -23.01 -32.61 26.67
CA THR A 749 -22.83 -33.43 27.87
C THR A 749 -23.96 -34.46 27.93
N PRO A 750 -23.67 -35.77 28.08
CA PRO A 750 -24.65 -36.82 27.81
C PRO A 750 -25.79 -36.88 28.84
N THR A 751 -27.03 -36.83 28.34
CA THR A 751 -28.24 -37.06 29.14
C THR A 751 -28.25 -38.46 29.73
N ARG A 752 -28.42 -38.59 31.05
CA ARG A 752 -28.57 -39.87 31.74
C ARG A 752 -29.92 -40.51 31.39
N THR A 753 -29.89 -41.67 30.73
CA THR A 753 -31.03 -42.58 30.64
C THR A 753 -31.35 -43.17 32.00
N ASN A 754 -32.58 -43.03 32.49
CA ASN A 754 -33.09 -43.73 33.67
C ASN A 754 -34.13 -44.77 33.23
N THR A 755 -33.83 -46.05 33.46
CA THR A 755 -34.79 -47.15 33.38
C THR A 755 -34.78 -47.89 34.72
N PRO A 756 -35.93 -48.11 35.39
CA PRO A 756 -35.96 -48.60 36.77
C PRO A 756 -35.94 -50.14 36.89
N GLY A 757 -35.23 -50.66 37.90
CA GLY A 757 -35.29 -52.07 38.32
C GLY A 757 -34.11 -52.48 39.21
N GLY A 758 -34.40 -52.98 40.41
CA GLY A 758 -33.42 -53.69 41.28
C GLY A 758 -33.78 -55.17 41.43
N PRO A 759 -33.24 -55.93 42.41
CA PRO A 759 -32.38 -55.47 43.52
C PRO A 759 -31.17 -56.42 43.86
N THR A 760 -30.57 -56.23 45.05
CA THR A 760 -29.78 -57.22 45.85
C THR A 760 -28.47 -57.81 45.29
N ASN A 761 -27.30 -57.42 45.85
CA ASN A 761 -26.55 -58.21 46.86
C ASN A 761 -25.14 -57.63 47.20
N THR A 762 -24.55 -58.13 48.30
CA THR A 762 -23.18 -57.88 48.87
C THR A 762 -22.62 -59.27 49.32
N PRO A 763 -21.37 -59.50 49.81
CA PRO A 763 -20.22 -58.60 50.09
C PRO A 763 -18.75 -59.09 49.80
N ALA A 764 -17.81 -58.13 49.70
CA ALA A 764 -16.40 -58.16 50.20
C ALA A 764 -15.34 -59.16 49.56
N PRO A 765 -14.13 -59.48 50.14
CA PRO A 765 -12.80 -59.36 49.46
C PRO A 765 -11.94 -60.69 49.57
N PRO A 766 -10.56 -60.79 49.66
CA PRO A 766 -9.42 -59.84 49.55
C PRO A 766 -8.09 -60.31 48.82
N THR A 767 -7.10 -59.42 48.75
CA THR A 767 -5.59 -59.57 48.74
C THR A 767 -4.85 -60.82 48.20
N ASN A 768 -3.79 -60.66 47.36
CA ASN A 768 -2.34 -60.91 47.69
C ASN A 768 -1.32 -60.89 46.50
N THR A 769 -0.02 -60.79 46.85
CA THR A 769 1.28 -60.75 46.09
C THR A 769 1.78 -62.15 45.59
N PRO A 770 3.00 -62.40 44.97
CA PRO A 770 4.27 -61.62 44.87
C PRO A 770 5.04 -61.61 43.49
N ALA A 771 6.32 -61.16 43.52
CA ALA A 771 7.29 -60.87 42.42
C ALA A 771 8.22 -62.11 42.06
N PRO A 772 9.48 -62.06 41.51
CA PRO A 772 10.43 -60.96 41.16
C PRO A 772 11.33 -61.15 39.86
N THR A 773 12.50 -60.47 39.79
CA THR A 773 13.67 -60.53 38.84
C THR A 773 13.63 -59.64 37.57
N SER A 774 14.74 -59.10 37.00
CA SER A 774 16.14 -58.86 37.46
C SER A 774 16.96 -57.89 36.53
N THR A 775 18.09 -57.36 37.03
CA THR A 775 19.19 -56.58 36.38
C THR A 775 20.33 -57.49 35.83
N PRO A 776 21.53 -57.05 35.33
CA PRO A 776 22.23 -55.72 35.27
C PRO A 776 22.79 -55.36 33.85
N GLY A 777 23.67 -54.36 33.59
CA GLY A 777 24.41 -53.37 34.41
C GLY A 777 25.32 -52.41 33.59
N GLU A 778 25.99 -51.47 34.28
CA GLU A 778 26.91 -50.42 33.76
C GLU A 778 28.41 -50.82 33.91
N PRO A 779 29.44 -50.07 33.42
CA PRO A 779 29.97 -48.88 34.13
C PRO A 779 30.66 -47.75 33.28
N THR A 780 31.14 -46.71 33.97
CA THR A 780 31.74 -45.42 33.51
C THR A 780 33.28 -45.38 33.38
N LEU A 781 33.87 -44.29 32.82
CA LEU A 781 34.87 -43.38 33.47
C LEU A 781 35.52 -42.30 32.54
N THR A 782 36.13 -41.25 33.14
CA THR A 782 36.82 -40.03 32.59
C THR A 782 38.38 -40.17 32.53
N PRO A 783 39.28 -39.17 32.22
CA PRO A 783 39.19 -37.70 31.98
C PRO A 783 40.04 -37.12 30.78
N ALA A 784 40.29 -35.79 30.73
CA ALA A 784 41.11 -35.02 29.73
C ALA A 784 42.64 -34.95 30.07
N PRO A 785 43.57 -34.38 29.23
CA PRO A 785 43.92 -32.92 29.27
C PRO A 785 44.73 -32.22 28.09
N THR A 786 44.80 -30.86 28.12
CA THR A 786 45.95 -29.92 27.83
C THR A 786 46.62 -29.61 26.44
N ASN A 787 46.92 -28.30 26.28
CA ASN A 787 48.15 -27.62 25.75
C ASN A 787 48.32 -27.09 24.29
N THR A 788 48.64 -25.79 24.20
CA THR A 788 49.37 -25.01 23.15
C THR A 788 50.91 -25.17 23.31
N PRO A 789 51.81 -24.79 22.35
CA PRO A 789 52.12 -23.38 21.97
C PRO A 789 52.72 -23.11 20.54
N GLY A 790 52.97 -21.84 20.18
CA GLY A 790 53.97 -21.47 19.14
C GLY A 790 53.82 -20.12 18.41
N GLY A 791 54.76 -19.19 18.63
CA GLY A 791 55.10 -18.03 17.76
C GLY A 791 56.63 -17.94 17.61
N PRO A 792 57.26 -16.87 17.05
CA PRO A 792 56.79 -15.51 16.69
C PRO A 792 57.03 -15.21 15.17
N THR A 793 57.40 -14.03 14.57
CA THR A 793 57.95 -12.72 15.02
C THR A 793 57.85 -11.59 13.96
N ASN A 794 57.74 -10.33 14.44
CA ASN A 794 58.39 -9.04 14.03
C ASN A 794 59.39 -9.02 12.83
N THR A 795 59.59 -7.95 12.04
CA THR A 795 59.25 -6.48 12.10
C THR A 795 59.34 -5.83 10.67
N PRO A 796 59.08 -4.51 10.41
CA PRO A 796 58.69 -3.97 9.09
C PRO A 796 59.76 -3.22 8.27
N ILE A 797 59.42 -2.82 7.03
CA ILE A 797 60.13 -1.84 6.17
C ILE A 797 59.13 -0.93 5.41
N VAL A 798 59.46 0.36 5.26
CA VAL A 798 58.77 1.37 4.39
C VAL A 798 59.82 2.27 3.72
N PRO A 799 59.69 2.59 2.41
CA PRO A 799 60.12 3.93 1.93
C PRO A 799 59.32 4.53 0.73
N THR A 800 58.71 5.70 0.96
CA THR A 800 58.70 6.95 0.14
C THR A 800 58.66 6.97 -1.42
N VAL A 801 57.51 7.40 -1.98
CA VAL A 801 57.19 8.78 -2.51
C VAL A 801 57.88 9.38 -3.79
N THR A 802 57.07 9.57 -4.87
CA THR A 802 57.06 10.66 -5.94
C THR A 802 58.19 10.78 -7.01
N PRO A 803 58.04 11.58 -8.12
CA PRO A 803 56.89 11.96 -8.98
C PRO A 803 57.22 11.96 -10.53
N THR A 804 56.52 12.76 -11.36
CA THR A 804 56.70 13.11 -12.81
C THR A 804 56.27 12.06 -13.85
N ASP A 805 55.80 12.39 -15.08
CA ASP A 805 55.62 13.71 -15.74
C ASP A 805 54.47 13.70 -16.80
N CYS A 806 54.07 14.87 -17.32
CA CYS A 806 53.17 15.02 -18.50
C CYS A 806 53.96 15.37 -19.78
N PRO A 807 53.42 15.16 -21.00
CA PRO A 807 52.76 16.28 -21.69
C PRO A 807 51.60 15.94 -22.67
N ASN A 808 50.90 17.02 -23.04
CA ASN A 808 49.89 17.19 -24.12
C ASN A 808 50.54 17.15 -25.54
N PRO A 809 49.81 17.34 -26.67
CA PRO A 809 48.35 17.23 -26.92
C PRO A 809 47.99 16.43 -28.21
N PHE A 810 46.70 16.20 -28.47
CA PHE A 810 46.07 16.45 -29.79
C PHE A 810 44.54 16.58 -29.66
#